data_AF-A0A6J8B132-F1
#
_entry.id   AF-A0A6J8B132-F1
#
_cell.length_a   1.000
_cell.length_b   1.000
_cell.length_c   1.000
_cell.angle_alpha   90.00
_cell.angle_beta   90.00
_cell.angle_gamma   90.00
#
_symmetry.space_group_name_H-M   'P 1'
#
loop_
_entity.id
_entity.type
_entity.pdbx_description
1 polymer ?
#
loop_
_entity_poly.entity_id
_entity_poly.type
_entity_poly.pdbx_seq_one_letter_code
_entity_poly.pdbx_strand_id
1 'polypeptide(L)'
;MDVWKELEVKFVETPVVNEISQILESENSVLIVGEPGIGKSMLVHHVAFKLECMMGYTIIPCSDFKGVRKHYKVDKRQVFVLDDICGRYKASVSDIEYLMRNENTFKQILKTGRAKIAATCRTDIYRDEHFQGSRTFLTSNIFNLSTAYSREDKLKISTKYLTKANIQLLRNQNVDFTPQMCYLYSKNENFDLTDFLKCPFETYQEEWNKLKSIHPHKYCALFLCVIYNGIIEESLFDIYHEKSTKNKYALEIIFETCGIHRCTSRREIKTVLDSIIGTYLRKIGNMYIVIHDHMFDFMCCYFGNKDADEMVLGILRYSDMGVLNQRIQLESIDEQHGKFTIMISQKYEKKYFERIKKDLQLGKLDQCFRNSQMKHEKYRASLLKILESVDDNLLIKQMYKTINWQYDHKQTNNAEDYPYEDINNDDMDDYELYMMSGSFISACFRGYLNIVKYFISKGAHIKTKDSLNIPLTAACSGGNEKVVQFLIFNGSNVNHSYARTPLTAACERGRDKIAQLLIENGSNVNLTDYCGETPLIIACEKGNQTIVQLLIEKGSNVDQIDDYGKTPLKAACWGGNDKIVQLLIEKGCDDNYDEPLVNACSRGNEQIVELLIDKGFDVNKGTYIDETPLTAACLRGNEKIVQILLDKGSLVNQANRSRMTPMTVACTKGYENIVQLLLDKGSNAIKASGERQAHLIAACKEGNERIVQLLIDNGYDVNQANEHRETPLTAACYKGNEKIVRLLIDKVYDVNVTDREGSTPLALACLNNNDKIIQLLIERGSDVNHSVGETWTPLIAACSKANEKIVQLLIDKGCDVNKVGYGKKTPLLAATEVRNEKIVKLLIHSGCNVNQADNYGWIPLIKACENGNEKIVQFLIDKECNVNCVDSFGRTPMIAACVKGNMKILQLLINKKCNVNHTDGFGFTPLTAACRYGNVEIVQFFIDKGWNVDCAGFRGPTPLIAACLIGNMKIVQLLLHKECNVNHTDGMGRTPLTAACSGHNEKLVQLFIEKGCDVNRADIMGHTPLTAACSNENAAIVQLLIDNGSDVNQIDGKGWTPLTSGCKSENWMIVKKLIDKGSDVNQTDGKGRTPLAFGCCARGNEMIVKMLIDKGCNVNQAFKLDEQFWFYRTYLCFCMYKEATPLEIAYKINNKPIIKLLLSKGADYSKVRRYFLRLF
;
A
#
# COMPACT_ATOMS: atom_id res chain seq x y z
N MET A 1 -3.27 -17.61 -8.12
CA MET A 1 -3.61 -18.74 -7.23
C MET A 1 -4.25 -19.90 -7.97
N ASP A 2 -5.32 -19.73 -8.74
CA ASP A 2 -5.99 -20.88 -9.41
C ASP A 2 -5.05 -21.65 -10.36
N VAL A 3 -4.21 -20.93 -11.10
CA VAL A 3 -3.14 -21.53 -11.93
C VAL A 3 -2.13 -22.32 -11.08
N TRP A 4 -1.79 -21.86 -9.87
CA TRP A 4 -0.87 -22.57 -8.99
C TRP A 4 -1.50 -23.87 -8.50
N LYS A 5 -2.78 -23.83 -8.11
CA LYS A 5 -3.55 -25.01 -7.70
C LYS A 5 -3.66 -26.05 -8.83
N GLU A 6 -3.83 -25.60 -10.08
CA GLU A 6 -3.86 -26.51 -11.24
C GLU A 6 -2.50 -27.19 -11.48
N LEU A 7 -1.40 -26.45 -11.31
CA LEU A 7 -0.03 -26.97 -11.46
C LEU A 7 0.38 -27.86 -10.29
N GLU A 8 -0.14 -27.60 -9.09
CA GLU A 8 0.13 -28.35 -7.86
C GLU A 8 -0.30 -29.80 -7.96
N VAL A 9 -1.50 -30.08 -8.48
CA VAL A 9 -2.00 -31.45 -8.73
C VAL A 9 -1.01 -32.26 -9.60
N LYS A 10 -0.27 -31.56 -10.46
CA LYS A 10 0.65 -32.14 -11.43
C LYS A 10 2.08 -32.23 -10.90
N PHE A 11 2.43 -31.57 -9.79
CA PHE A 11 3.77 -31.59 -9.21
C PHE A 11 4.24 -33.01 -8.83
N VAL A 12 5.56 -33.27 -8.89
CA VAL A 12 6.18 -34.54 -8.47
C VAL A 12 7.19 -34.22 -7.39
N GLU A 13 6.97 -34.73 -6.18
CA GLU A 13 7.84 -34.48 -5.04
C GLU A 13 9.19 -35.23 -5.19
N THR A 14 10.28 -34.47 -5.11
CA THR A 14 11.67 -34.95 -5.14
C THR A 14 12.35 -34.63 -3.79
N PRO A 15 13.49 -35.25 -3.44
CA PRO A 15 14.23 -34.95 -2.21
C PRO A 15 14.58 -33.47 -2.05
N VAL A 16 14.80 -32.76 -3.17
CA VAL A 16 15.05 -31.31 -3.23
C VAL A 16 13.97 -30.48 -2.51
N VAL A 17 12.71 -30.93 -2.51
CA VAL A 17 11.60 -30.26 -1.80
C VAL A 17 11.88 -30.22 -0.29
N ASN A 18 12.42 -31.31 0.26
CA ASN A 18 12.71 -31.40 1.68
C ASN A 18 13.91 -30.52 2.05
N GLU A 19 14.94 -30.44 1.22
CA GLU A 19 16.09 -29.55 1.43
C GLU A 19 15.67 -28.08 1.48
N ILE A 20 14.83 -27.63 0.54
CA ILE A 20 14.32 -26.25 0.53
C ILE A 20 13.38 -26.00 1.71
N SER A 21 12.55 -26.98 2.07
CA SER A 21 11.68 -26.87 3.24
C SER A 21 12.51 -26.71 4.53
N GLN A 22 13.60 -27.47 4.68
CA GLN A 22 14.53 -27.36 5.81
C GLN A 22 15.18 -25.98 5.86
N ILE A 23 15.64 -25.43 4.73
CA ILE A 23 16.20 -24.07 4.68
C ILE A 23 15.15 -23.04 5.12
N LEU A 24 13.92 -23.15 4.64
CA LEU A 24 12.85 -22.24 5.04
C LEU A 24 12.47 -22.39 6.51
N GLU A 25 12.58 -23.59 7.07
CA GLU A 25 12.38 -23.86 8.51
C GLU A 25 13.45 -23.21 9.37
N SER A 26 14.74 -23.28 8.98
CA SER A 26 15.85 -22.71 9.74
C SER A 26 16.04 -21.21 9.54
N GLU A 27 15.93 -20.71 8.31
CA GLU A 27 16.42 -19.38 7.91
C GLU A 27 15.29 -18.40 7.51
N ASN A 28 14.03 -18.84 7.56
CA ASN A 28 12.80 -18.09 7.17
C ASN A 28 12.80 -17.49 5.75
N SER A 29 13.87 -17.62 4.99
CA SER A 29 14.00 -17.13 3.63
C SER A 29 14.84 -18.07 2.78
N VAL A 30 14.48 -18.18 1.51
CA VAL A 30 15.25 -18.94 0.52
C VAL A 30 15.20 -18.26 -0.84
N LEU A 31 16.35 -18.17 -1.49
CA LEU A 31 16.48 -17.74 -2.88
C LEU A 31 16.86 -18.93 -3.76
N ILE A 32 15.93 -19.36 -4.61
CA ILE A 32 16.17 -20.45 -5.56
C ILE A 32 16.72 -19.87 -6.86
N VAL A 33 17.97 -20.19 -7.17
CA VAL A 33 18.66 -19.76 -8.38
C VAL A 33 18.70 -20.90 -9.39
N GLY A 34 18.53 -20.61 -10.68
CA GLY A 34 18.73 -21.60 -11.72
C GLY A 34 18.28 -21.14 -13.11
N GLU A 35 18.56 -21.97 -14.11
CA GLU A 35 18.24 -21.67 -15.51
C GLU A 35 16.72 -21.55 -15.76
N PRO A 36 16.26 -20.78 -16.76
CA PRO A 36 14.86 -20.72 -17.12
C PRO A 36 14.34 -22.12 -17.49
N GLY A 37 13.15 -22.48 -17.01
CA GLY A 37 12.50 -23.75 -17.35
C GLY A 37 12.81 -24.93 -16.41
N ILE A 38 13.79 -24.83 -15.51
CA ILE A 38 14.17 -25.94 -14.60
C ILE A 38 13.16 -26.22 -13.47
N GLY A 39 12.04 -25.49 -13.41
CA GLY A 39 10.94 -25.75 -12.47
C GLY A 39 11.00 -25.00 -11.13
N LYS A 40 11.81 -23.92 -11.02
CA LYS A 40 11.93 -23.08 -9.81
C LYS A 40 10.58 -22.64 -9.25
N SER A 41 9.73 -22.06 -10.12
CA SER A 41 8.42 -21.53 -9.74
C SER A 41 7.50 -22.62 -9.19
N MET A 42 7.41 -23.77 -9.89
CA MET A 42 6.62 -24.91 -9.44
C MET A 42 7.11 -25.44 -8.08
N LEU A 43 8.42 -25.49 -7.89
CA LEU A 43 9.04 -25.92 -6.64
C LEU A 43 8.69 -25.00 -5.47
N VAL A 44 8.78 -23.67 -5.66
CA VAL A 44 8.39 -22.70 -4.62
C VAL A 44 6.89 -22.74 -4.33
N HIS A 45 6.05 -22.86 -5.36
CA HIS A 45 4.59 -22.99 -5.16
C HIS A 45 4.26 -24.23 -4.32
N HIS A 46 4.89 -25.38 -4.63
CA HIS A 46 4.68 -26.62 -3.90
C HIS A 46 5.14 -26.51 -2.44
N VAL A 47 6.33 -25.96 -2.19
CA VAL A 47 6.82 -25.73 -0.83
C VAL A 47 5.90 -24.78 -0.05
N ALA A 48 5.36 -23.75 -0.70
CA ALA A 48 4.38 -22.85 -0.07
C ALA A 48 3.06 -23.56 0.27
N PHE A 49 2.53 -24.42 -0.61
CA PHE A 49 1.36 -25.27 -0.31
C PHE A 49 1.64 -26.27 0.81
N LYS A 50 2.85 -26.83 0.89
CA LYS A 50 3.26 -27.70 1.99
C LYS A 50 3.27 -26.95 3.32
N LEU A 51 3.80 -25.72 3.35
CA LEU A 51 3.76 -24.84 4.53
C LEU A 51 2.32 -24.44 4.93
N GLU A 52 1.42 -24.24 3.96
CA GLU A 52 0.00 -24.00 4.21
C GLU A 52 -0.69 -25.20 4.86
N CYS A 53 -0.53 -26.39 4.27
CA CYS A 53 -1.15 -27.61 4.74
C CYS A 53 -0.58 -28.15 6.06
N MET A 54 0.75 -28.12 6.23
CA MET A 54 1.43 -28.75 7.37
C MET A 54 1.67 -27.79 8.53
N MET A 55 1.86 -26.50 8.26
CA MET A 55 2.28 -25.51 9.26
C MET A 55 1.32 -24.32 9.43
N GLY A 56 0.22 -24.29 8.67
CA GLY A 56 -0.83 -23.28 8.76
C GLY A 56 -0.45 -21.90 8.22
N TYR A 57 0.52 -21.81 7.31
CA TYR A 57 0.89 -20.55 6.66
C TYR A 57 -0.14 -20.16 5.59
N THR A 58 -0.49 -18.88 5.49
CA THR A 58 -1.28 -18.35 4.37
C THR A 58 -0.34 -17.98 3.22
N ILE A 59 -0.60 -18.49 2.02
CA ILE A 59 0.21 -18.18 0.83
C ILE A 59 -0.14 -16.78 0.31
N ILE A 60 0.87 -15.92 0.17
CA ILE A 60 0.73 -14.57 -0.38
C ILE A 60 1.61 -14.45 -1.64
N PRO A 61 1.03 -14.53 -2.84
CA PRO A 61 1.76 -14.26 -4.08
C PRO A 61 2.13 -12.79 -4.17
N CYS A 62 3.39 -12.49 -4.43
CA CYS A 62 3.89 -11.12 -4.59
C CYS A 62 4.64 -10.99 -5.92
N SER A 63 4.41 -9.89 -6.65
CA SER A 63 5.14 -9.59 -7.88
C SER A 63 6.50 -8.94 -7.63
N ASP A 64 6.68 -8.32 -6.47
CA ASP A 64 7.87 -7.60 -6.04
C ASP A 64 7.93 -7.56 -4.49
N PHE A 65 9.03 -7.03 -3.95
CA PHE A 65 9.22 -6.89 -2.50
C PHE A 65 8.28 -5.85 -1.85
N LYS A 66 7.74 -4.90 -2.61
CA LYS A 66 6.75 -3.94 -2.10
C LYS A 66 5.46 -4.67 -1.70
N GLY A 67 5.08 -5.69 -2.47
CA GLY A 67 3.97 -6.59 -2.16
C GLY A 67 4.10 -7.27 -0.81
N VAL A 68 5.31 -7.66 -0.40
CA VAL A 68 5.56 -8.31 0.90
C VAL A 68 5.21 -7.36 2.04
N ARG A 69 5.73 -6.13 2.00
CA ARG A 69 5.45 -5.11 3.02
C ARG A 69 3.96 -4.74 3.06
N LYS A 70 3.33 -4.56 1.88
CA LYS A 70 1.91 -4.20 1.77
C LYS A 70 0.95 -5.24 2.34
N HIS A 71 1.27 -6.52 2.20
CA HIS A 71 0.36 -7.61 2.59
C HIS A 71 0.77 -8.30 3.90
N TYR A 72 1.87 -7.88 4.53
CA TYR A 72 2.30 -8.41 5.81
C TYR A 72 1.34 -8.05 6.95
N LYS A 73 1.00 -9.05 7.74
CA LYS A 73 0.09 -8.98 8.88
C LYS A 73 0.72 -9.73 10.04
N VAL A 74 1.08 -8.97 11.08
CA VAL A 74 1.83 -9.46 12.26
C VAL A 74 1.11 -10.61 13.00
N ASP A 75 -0.22 -10.66 12.92
CA ASP A 75 -1.08 -11.66 13.54
C ASP A 75 -1.19 -12.98 12.75
N LYS A 76 -0.67 -13.05 11.52
CA LYS A 76 -0.84 -14.23 10.65
C LYS A 76 0.48 -14.89 10.30
N ARG A 77 0.46 -16.23 10.19
CA ARG A 77 1.52 -16.98 9.53
C ARG A 77 1.39 -16.81 8.04
N GLN A 78 2.39 -16.24 7.37
CA GLN A 78 2.34 -15.90 5.95
C GLN A 78 3.62 -16.37 5.25
N VAL A 79 3.45 -17.04 4.11
CA VAL A 79 4.56 -17.35 3.21
C VAL A 79 4.40 -16.48 1.97
N PHE A 80 5.36 -15.57 1.79
CA PHE A 80 5.44 -14.69 0.64
C PHE A 80 6.19 -15.41 -0.47
N VAL A 81 5.49 -15.67 -1.54
CA VAL A 81 6.07 -16.31 -2.72
C VAL A 81 6.31 -15.24 -3.77
N LEU A 82 7.58 -15.02 -4.08
CA LEU A 82 8.00 -14.08 -5.09
C LEU A 82 8.60 -14.82 -6.28
N ASP A 83 7.80 -14.94 -7.32
CA ASP A 83 8.17 -15.69 -8.52
C ASP A 83 8.84 -14.79 -9.56
N ASP A 84 10.07 -15.12 -9.93
CA ASP A 84 10.89 -14.47 -10.94
C ASP A 84 11.05 -12.96 -10.71
N ILE A 85 11.28 -12.54 -9.46
CA ILE A 85 11.57 -11.12 -9.08
C ILE A 85 12.63 -10.51 -10.00
N CYS A 86 13.63 -11.31 -10.33
CA CYS A 86 14.68 -10.92 -11.27
C CYS A 86 14.41 -11.43 -12.70
N GLY A 87 13.54 -12.43 -12.91
CA GLY A 87 13.40 -13.13 -14.18
C GLY A 87 12.69 -12.35 -15.30
N ARG A 88 11.86 -11.34 -14.97
CA ARG A 88 11.40 -10.39 -16.00
C ARG A 88 12.45 -9.30 -16.15
N TYR A 89 13.10 -9.25 -17.32
CA TYR A 89 14.06 -8.20 -17.73
C TYR A 89 13.58 -6.75 -17.44
N LYS A 90 12.29 -6.51 -17.14
CA LYS A 90 11.76 -5.20 -16.76
C LYS A 90 12.08 -4.77 -15.31
N ALA A 91 12.32 -5.69 -14.36
CA ALA A 91 12.19 -5.41 -12.91
C ALA A 91 13.47 -5.53 -12.07
N SER A 92 14.53 -6.16 -12.59
CA SER A 92 15.67 -6.64 -11.77
C SER A 92 16.32 -5.56 -10.88
N VAL A 93 16.82 -4.46 -11.45
CA VAL A 93 17.65 -3.51 -10.67
C VAL A 93 16.85 -2.74 -9.62
N SER A 94 15.62 -2.30 -9.92
CA SER A 94 14.80 -1.52 -9.00
C SER A 94 14.34 -2.34 -7.79
N ASP A 95 14.05 -3.62 -7.99
CA ASP A 95 13.57 -4.49 -6.92
C ASP A 95 14.71 -4.92 -5.99
N ILE A 96 15.92 -5.13 -6.54
CA ILE A 96 17.13 -5.39 -5.75
C ILE A 96 17.50 -4.16 -4.92
N GLU A 97 17.40 -2.96 -5.50
CA GLU A 97 17.63 -1.71 -4.77
C GLU A 97 16.61 -1.50 -3.65
N TYR A 98 15.33 -1.76 -3.92
CA TYR A 98 14.28 -1.68 -2.91
C TYR A 98 14.50 -2.69 -1.77
N LEU A 99 14.90 -3.91 -2.10
CA LEU A 99 15.26 -4.94 -1.14
C LEU A 99 16.45 -4.51 -0.26
N MET A 100 17.52 -4.00 -0.87
CA MET A 100 18.71 -3.51 -0.15
C MET A 100 18.35 -2.39 0.82
N ARG A 101 17.48 -1.46 0.41
CA ARG A 101 17.04 -0.33 1.25
C ARG A 101 16.22 -0.78 2.45
N ASN A 102 15.32 -1.73 2.22
CA ASN A 102 14.37 -2.21 3.23
C ASN A 102 14.87 -3.50 3.91
N GLU A 103 16.17 -3.81 3.82
CA GLU A 103 16.71 -5.10 4.26
C GLU A 103 16.46 -5.34 5.76
N ASN A 104 16.63 -4.30 6.58
CA ASN A 104 16.35 -4.36 8.01
C ASN A 104 14.88 -4.63 8.30
N THR A 105 13.98 -3.97 7.57
CA THR A 105 12.52 -4.17 7.68
C THR A 105 12.15 -5.62 7.33
N PHE A 106 12.68 -6.16 6.24
CA PHE A 106 12.45 -7.56 5.87
C PHE A 106 13.06 -8.54 6.87
N LYS A 107 14.28 -8.27 7.38
CA LYS A 107 14.89 -9.05 8.46
C LYS A 107 14.02 -9.02 9.72
N GLN A 108 13.40 -7.89 10.07
CA GLN A 108 12.48 -7.80 11.20
C GLN A 108 11.20 -8.62 10.96
N ILE A 109 10.61 -8.52 9.77
CA ILE A 109 9.45 -9.32 9.36
C ILE A 109 9.76 -10.82 9.49
N LEU A 110 10.91 -11.26 8.97
CA LEU A 110 11.34 -12.66 9.00
C LEU A 110 11.70 -13.13 10.42
N LYS A 111 12.30 -12.27 11.25
CA LYS A 111 12.65 -12.58 12.66
C LYS A 111 11.44 -12.93 13.52
N THR A 112 10.22 -12.56 13.12
CA THR A 112 9.01 -12.96 13.84
C THR A 112 8.74 -14.46 13.79
N GLY A 113 9.36 -15.20 12.86
CA GLY A 113 9.07 -16.61 12.58
C GLY A 113 7.69 -16.86 11.98
N ARG A 114 6.84 -15.83 11.88
CA ARG A 114 5.49 -15.89 11.30
C ARG A 114 5.48 -15.53 9.82
N ALA A 115 6.50 -14.84 9.33
CA ALA A 115 6.69 -14.60 7.91
C ALA A 115 7.81 -15.47 7.34
N LYS A 116 7.58 -16.07 6.17
CA LYS A 116 8.61 -16.72 5.36
C LYS A 116 8.65 -16.11 3.96
N ILE A 117 9.83 -16.00 3.37
CA ILE A 117 10.01 -15.48 2.00
C ILE A 117 10.64 -16.58 1.12
N ALA A 118 9.93 -16.99 0.07
CA ALA A 118 10.46 -17.91 -0.92
C ALA A 118 10.52 -17.20 -2.28
N ALA A 119 11.73 -17.01 -2.79
CA ALA A 119 12.02 -16.22 -3.97
C ALA A 119 12.71 -17.07 -5.06
N THR A 120 12.44 -16.78 -6.33
CA THR A 120 13.16 -17.38 -7.47
C THR A 120 13.96 -16.35 -8.27
N CYS A 121 15.13 -16.76 -8.78
CA CYS A 121 16.03 -15.91 -9.57
C CYS A 121 16.70 -16.70 -10.72
N ARG A 122 17.00 -16.02 -11.83
CA ARG A 122 17.72 -16.60 -12.98
C ARG A 122 19.23 -16.59 -12.73
N THR A 123 19.94 -17.62 -13.18
CA THR A 123 21.41 -17.75 -13.02
C THR A 123 22.16 -16.51 -13.54
N ASP A 124 21.80 -16.00 -14.71
CA ASP A 124 22.50 -14.87 -15.35
C ASP A 124 22.42 -13.58 -14.52
N ILE A 125 21.30 -13.37 -13.82
CA ILE A 125 21.08 -12.18 -13.00
C ILE A 125 21.71 -12.37 -11.63
N TYR A 126 21.63 -13.59 -11.09
CA TYR A 126 22.39 -13.95 -9.91
C TYR A 126 23.90 -13.77 -10.12
N ARG A 127 24.42 -13.95 -11.34
CA ARG A 127 25.83 -13.73 -11.70
C ARG A 127 26.19 -12.26 -11.93
N ASP A 128 25.22 -11.34 -11.96
CA ASP A 128 25.51 -9.91 -12.08
C ASP A 128 26.25 -9.42 -10.82
N GLU A 129 27.37 -8.72 -11.03
CA GLU A 129 28.21 -8.19 -9.96
C GLU A 129 27.44 -7.27 -8.99
N HIS A 130 26.41 -6.56 -9.46
CA HIS A 130 25.56 -5.72 -8.61
C HIS A 130 24.66 -6.57 -7.69
N PHE A 131 24.17 -7.72 -8.16
CA PHE A 131 23.38 -8.64 -7.35
C PHE A 131 24.26 -9.38 -6.34
N GLN A 132 25.40 -9.93 -6.78
CA GLN A 132 26.32 -10.65 -5.88
C GLN A 132 26.99 -9.72 -4.86
N GLY A 133 27.31 -8.48 -5.27
CA GLY A 133 27.92 -7.48 -4.40
C GLY A 133 26.96 -6.89 -3.35
N SER A 134 25.66 -7.17 -3.43
CA SER A 134 24.63 -6.56 -2.57
C SER A 134 24.55 -7.12 -1.15
N ARG A 135 25.10 -8.32 -0.88
CA ARG A 135 25.13 -9.00 0.44
C ARG A 135 23.81 -8.92 1.26
N THR A 136 22.66 -9.08 0.61
CA THR A 136 21.34 -9.04 1.26
C THR A 136 20.98 -10.36 1.98
N PHE A 137 19.97 -10.34 2.85
CA PHE A 137 19.42 -11.55 3.51
C PHE A 137 18.95 -12.66 2.54
N LEU A 138 18.65 -12.33 1.28
CA LEU A 138 18.32 -13.35 0.27
C LEU A 138 19.56 -14.01 -0.32
N THR A 139 20.67 -13.29 -0.36
CA THR A 139 21.94 -13.82 -0.85
C THR A 139 22.69 -14.67 0.20
N SER A 140 22.22 -14.71 1.45
CA SER A 140 22.78 -15.62 2.46
C SER A 140 22.22 -17.05 2.36
N ASN A 141 21.00 -17.22 1.83
CA ASN A 141 20.28 -18.51 1.83
C ASN A 141 19.92 -18.94 0.40
N ILE A 142 20.95 -19.26 -0.38
CA ILE A 142 20.83 -19.56 -1.81
C ILE A 142 20.75 -21.07 -2.04
N PHE A 143 19.74 -21.49 -2.80
CA PHE A 143 19.64 -22.85 -3.31
C PHE A 143 19.83 -22.85 -4.83
N ASN A 144 20.91 -23.46 -5.32
CA ASN A 144 21.16 -23.55 -6.75
C ASN A 144 20.51 -24.81 -7.35
N LEU A 145 19.41 -24.62 -8.07
CA LEU A 145 18.63 -25.69 -8.67
C LEU A 145 19.29 -26.29 -9.92
N SER A 146 20.26 -25.61 -10.56
CA SER A 146 20.88 -26.08 -11.82
C SER A 146 21.61 -27.41 -11.69
N THR A 147 22.02 -27.79 -10.48
CA THR A 147 22.77 -29.02 -10.18
C THR A 147 22.01 -29.97 -9.25
N ALA A 148 20.79 -29.63 -8.84
CA ALA A 148 20.13 -30.29 -7.71
C ALA A 148 19.33 -31.55 -8.07
N TYR A 149 18.81 -31.67 -9.30
CA TYR A 149 18.04 -32.86 -9.68
C TYR A 149 18.96 -34.01 -10.10
N SER A 150 18.90 -35.12 -9.36
CA SER A 150 19.59 -36.36 -9.73
C SER A 150 18.96 -36.98 -10.98
N ARG A 151 19.67 -37.94 -11.60
CA ARG A 151 19.13 -38.72 -12.73
C ARG A 151 17.85 -39.48 -12.35
N GLU A 152 17.77 -39.94 -11.11
CA GLU A 152 16.60 -40.63 -10.57
C GLU A 152 15.42 -39.68 -10.37
N ASP A 153 15.66 -38.45 -9.91
CA ASP A 153 14.63 -37.40 -9.79
C ASP A 153 14.04 -37.06 -11.16
N LYS A 154 14.91 -36.86 -12.16
CA LYS A 154 14.49 -36.60 -13.55
C LYS A 154 13.61 -37.74 -14.07
N LEU A 155 13.99 -39.00 -13.83
CA LEU A 155 13.19 -40.17 -14.22
C LEU A 155 11.85 -40.24 -13.49
N LYS A 156 11.84 -40.01 -12.17
CA LYS A 156 10.62 -40.01 -11.34
C LYS A 156 9.62 -38.97 -11.84
N ILE A 157 10.10 -37.77 -12.12
CA ILE A 157 9.31 -36.69 -12.72
C ILE A 157 8.73 -37.12 -14.07
N SER A 158 9.56 -37.67 -14.97
CA SER A 158 9.14 -38.13 -16.29
C SER A 158 8.03 -39.18 -16.25
N THR A 159 8.04 -40.07 -15.25
CA THR A 159 7.04 -41.15 -15.16
C THR A 159 5.60 -40.66 -15.00
N LYS A 160 5.40 -39.42 -14.51
CA LYS A 160 4.07 -38.82 -14.38
C LYS A 160 3.51 -38.28 -15.71
N TYR A 161 4.38 -37.96 -16.66
CA TYR A 161 4.00 -37.25 -17.90
C TYR A 161 4.20 -38.07 -19.18
N LEU A 162 5.09 -39.06 -19.16
CA LEU A 162 5.53 -39.80 -20.34
C LEU A 162 5.05 -41.27 -20.31
N THR A 163 4.87 -41.88 -21.49
CA THR A 163 4.47 -43.29 -21.61
C THR A 163 5.60 -44.24 -21.19
N LYS A 164 5.26 -45.52 -20.91
CA LYS A 164 6.24 -46.56 -20.53
C LYS A 164 7.37 -46.74 -21.57
N ALA A 165 7.06 -46.66 -22.87
CA ALA A 165 8.05 -46.76 -23.95
C ALA A 165 9.06 -45.60 -23.89
N ASN A 166 8.56 -44.40 -23.63
CA ASN A 166 9.36 -43.18 -23.56
C ASN A 166 10.29 -43.16 -22.33
N ILE A 167 9.81 -43.68 -21.18
CA ILE A 167 10.62 -43.82 -19.96
C ILE A 167 11.77 -44.82 -20.16
N GLN A 168 11.54 -45.91 -20.92
CA GLN A 168 12.56 -46.91 -21.20
C GLN A 168 13.71 -46.36 -22.06
N LEU A 169 13.40 -45.40 -22.92
CA LEU A 169 14.37 -44.70 -23.78
C LEU A 169 15.23 -43.71 -22.98
N LEU A 170 14.63 -43.00 -22.01
CA LEU A 170 15.32 -42.09 -21.06
C LEU A 170 16.30 -42.81 -20.13
N ARG A 171 16.11 -44.11 -19.84
CA ARG A 171 17.02 -44.90 -18.99
C ARG A 171 18.40 -45.09 -19.60
N ASN A 172 18.55 -44.97 -20.92
CA ASN A 172 19.80 -45.29 -21.63
C ASN A 172 20.58 -44.07 -22.14
N GLN A 173 20.11 -42.84 -21.92
CA GLN A 173 20.75 -41.62 -22.42
C GLN A 173 20.80 -40.50 -21.36
N ASN A 174 21.80 -39.63 -21.44
CA ASN A 174 21.84 -38.38 -20.66
C ASN A 174 20.98 -37.34 -21.40
N VAL A 175 19.83 -36.99 -20.82
CA VAL A 175 18.86 -36.09 -21.45
C VAL A 175 18.62 -34.90 -20.54
N ASP A 176 18.74 -33.69 -21.10
CA ASP A 176 18.64 -32.44 -20.36
C ASP A 176 17.25 -31.81 -20.52
N PHE A 177 16.22 -32.47 -19.96
CA PHE A 177 14.86 -31.97 -19.94
C PHE A 177 14.44 -31.55 -18.54
N THR A 178 13.44 -30.67 -18.46
CA THR A 178 12.87 -30.18 -17.20
C THR A 178 11.45 -30.75 -16.99
N PRO A 179 10.96 -30.87 -15.74
CA PRO A 179 9.60 -31.32 -15.44
C PRO A 179 8.52 -30.64 -16.28
N GLN A 180 8.70 -29.34 -16.49
CA GLN A 180 7.76 -28.48 -17.18
C GLN A 180 7.81 -28.68 -18.70
N MET A 181 8.98 -29.00 -19.27
CA MET A 181 9.13 -29.38 -20.68
C MET A 181 8.45 -30.72 -20.99
N CYS A 182 8.52 -31.71 -20.09
CA CYS A 182 7.79 -32.97 -20.23
C CYS A 182 6.26 -32.75 -20.18
N TYR A 183 5.79 -31.89 -19.28
CA TYR A 183 4.37 -31.55 -19.19
C TYR A 183 3.86 -30.81 -20.43
N LEU A 184 4.59 -29.80 -20.91
CA LEU A 184 4.24 -29.06 -22.13
C LEU A 184 4.14 -30.00 -23.33
N TYR A 185 5.07 -30.95 -23.45
CA TYR A 185 5.04 -31.95 -24.50
C TYR A 185 3.85 -32.90 -24.38
N SER A 186 3.47 -33.35 -23.16
CA SER A 186 2.33 -34.27 -22.99
C SER A 186 1.01 -33.75 -23.56
N LYS A 187 0.94 -32.45 -23.89
CA LYS A 187 -0.20 -31.80 -24.53
C LYS A 187 -0.08 -31.60 -26.05
N ASN A 188 1.03 -31.99 -26.68
CA ASN A 188 1.30 -31.74 -28.09
C ASN A 188 1.64 -33.04 -28.83
N GLU A 189 0.68 -33.58 -29.57
CA GLU A 189 0.80 -34.86 -30.30
C GLU A 189 1.71 -34.78 -31.54
N ASN A 190 2.20 -33.59 -31.91
CA ASN A 190 2.84 -33.34 -33.21
C ASN A 190 4.36 -33.56 -33.28
N PHE A 191 5.03 -33.84 -32.16
CA PHE A 191 6.49 -33.98 -32.11
C PHE A 191 6.89 -35.43 -31.87
N ASP A 192 8.07 -35.86 -32.32
CA ASP A 192 8.68 -37.08 -31.78
C ASP A 192 9.29 -36.76 -30.41
N LEU A 193 8.83 -37.43 -29.35
CA LEU A 193 9.28 -37.19 -27.99
C LEU A 193 10.78 -37.45 -27.84
N THR A 194 11.29 -38.42 -28.61
CA THR A 194 12.68 -38.85 -28.54
C THR A 194 13.63 -37.74 -28.97
N ASP A 195 13.26 -37.01 -30.03
CA ASP A 195 14.06 -35.91 -30.56
C ASP A 195 13.86 -34.65 -29.74
N PHE A 196 12.61 -34.37 -29.34
CA PHE A 196 12.28 -33.23 -28.50
C PHE A 196 12.98 -33.24 -27.14
N LEU A 197 13.04 -34.39 -26.46
CA LEU A 197 13.68 -34.45 -25.15
C LEU A 197 15.21 -34.33 -25.27
N LYS A 198 15.82 -34.77 -26.37
CA LYS A 198 17.27 -34.61 -26.62
C LYS A 198 17.65 -33.17 -26.96
N CYS A 199 16.93 -32.56 -27.90
CA CYS A 199 17.26 -31.29 -28.51
C CYS A 199 15.99 -30.42 -28.71
N PRO A 200 15.34 -29.95 -27.62
CA PRO A 200 14.05 -29.28 -27.71
C PRO A 200 14.07 -28.02 -28.58
N PHE A 201 15.21 -27.33 -28.62
CA PHE A 201 15.40 -26.10 -29.38
C PHE A 201 15.38 -26.39 -30.88
N GLU A 202 16.15 -27.38 -31.31
CA GLU A 202 16.24 -27.84 -32.69
C GLU A 202 14.89 -28.38 -33.18
N THR A 203 14.16 -29.11 -32.33
CA THR A 203 12.83 -29.62 -32.68
C THR A 203 11.81 -28.50 -32.91
N TYR A 204 11.74 -27.48 -32.04
CA TYR A 204 10.88 -26.31 -32.27
C TYR A 204 11.34 -25.52 -33.49
N GLN A 205 12.65 -25.37 -33.68
CA GLN A 205 13.21 -24.67 -34.83
C GLN A 205 12.79 -25.34 -36.15
N GLU A 206 12.85 -26.67 -36.24
CA GLU A 206 12.40 -27.44 -37.41
C GLU A 206 10.91 -27.31 -37.67
N GLU A 207 10.07 -27.41 -36.63
CA GLU A 207 8.63 -27.23 -36.76
C GLU A 207 8.28 -25.81 -37.21
N TRP A 208 8.87 -24.78 -36.58
CA TRP A 208 8.61 -23.39 -36.95
C TRP A 208 9.14 -23.07 -38.36
N ASN A 209 10.20 -23.72 -38.81
CA ASN A 209 10.65 -23.66 -40.20
C ASN A 209 9.59 -24.21 -41.16
N LYS A 210 8.93 -25.32 -40.81
CA LYS A 210 7.83 -25.91 -41.59
C LYS A 210 6.54 -25.07 -41.51
N LEU A 211 6.25 -24.45 -40.36
CA LEU A 211 5.04 -23.62 -40.18
C LEU A 211 4.97 -22.44 -41.15
N LYS A 212 6.11 -21.86 -41.54
CA LYS A 212 6.14 -20.71 -42.46
C LYS A 212 5.46 -21.02 -43.81
N SER A 213 5.61 -22.23 -44.34
CA SER A 213 5.01 -22.63 -45.62
C SER A 213 3.65 -23.30 -45.46
N ILE A 214 3.44 -24.08 -44.39
CA ILE A 214 2.23 -24.89 -44.20
C ILE A 214 1.12 -24.11 -43.50
N HIS A 215 1.47 -23.29 -42.49
CA HIS A 215 0.53 -22.54 -41.66
C HIS A 215 1.05 -21.12 -41.35
N PRO A 216 1.13 -20.23 -42.36
CA PRO A 216 1.73 -18.90 -42.20
C PRO A 216 1.04 -18.06 -41.12
N HIS A 217 -0.28 -18.22 -40.92
CA HIS A 217 -1.04 -17.58 -39.85
C HIS A 217 -0.57 -17.97 -38.43
N LYS A 218 -0.25 -19.25 -38.20
CA LYS A 218 0.34 -19.71 -36.91
C LYS A 218 1.74 -19.15 -36.73
N TYR A 219 2.54 -19.19 -37.78
CA TYR A 219 3.89 -18.62 -37.78
C TYR A 219 3.89 -17.10 -37.45
N CYS A 220 2.93 -16.35 -38.00
CA CYS A 220 2.74 -14.93 -37.68
C CYS A 220 2.31 -14.70 -36.23
N ALA A 221 1.40 -15.52 -35.70
CA ALA A 221 0.99 -15.44 -34.30
C ALA A 221 2.18 -15.62 -33.34
N LEU A 222 3.09 -16.56 -33.63
CA LEU A 222 4.33 -16.75 -32.85
C LEU A 222 5.25 -15.53 -32.95
N PHE A 223 5.41 -14.94 -34.13
CA PHE A 223 6.23 -13.73 -34.30
C PHE A 223 5.65 -12.50 -33.59
N LEU A 224 4.32 -12.34 -33.59
CA LEU A 224 3.65 -11.29 -32.82
C LEU A 224 3.96 -11.40 -31.32
N CYS A 225 4.11 -12.61 -30.79
CA CYS A 225 4.50 -12.79 -29.39
C CYS A 225 5.87 -12.16 -29.10
N VAL A 226 6.84 -12.23 -30.04
CA VAL A 226 8.15 -11.57 -29.91
C VAL A 226 8.01 -10.06 -29.96
N ILE A 227 7.25 -9.52 -30.91
CA ILE A 227 7.06 -8.06 -31.07
C ILE A 227 6.43 -7.44 -29.82
N TYR A 228 5.47 -8.12 -29.20
CA TYR A 228 4.74 -7.65 -28.03
C TYR A 228 5.27 -8.19 -26.69
N ASN A 229 6.55 -8.59 -26.62
CA ASN A 229 7.21 -9.01 -25.37
C ASN A 229 6.48 -10.12 -24.59
N GLY A 230 5.92 -11.08 -25.31
CA GLY A 230 5.27 -12.27 -24.78
C GLY A 230 3.85 -12.04 -24.24
N ILE A 231 3.33 -10.82 -24.33
CA ILE A 231 1.98 -10.45 -23.85
C ILE A 231 1.25 -9.69 -24.96
N ILE A 232 0.17 -10.27 -25.49
CA ILE A 232 -0.68 -9.65 -26.50
C ILE A 232 -2.05 -9.37 -25.89
N GLU A 233 -2.47 -8.11 -25.89
CA GLU A 233 -3.83 -7.73 -25.47
C GLU A 233 -4.83 -8.01 -26.60
N GLU A 234 -5.99 -8.55 -26.24
CA GLU A 234 -7.08 -8.89 -27.18
C GLU A 234 -7.63 -7.64 -27.91
N SER A 235 -7.52 -6.47 -27.26
CA SER A 235 -7.85 -5.14 -27.81
C SER A 235 -7.09 -4.81 -29.10
N LEU A 236 -5.93 -5.43 -29.34
CA LEU A 236 -5.15 -5.30 -30.58
C LEU A 236 -5.95 -5.71 -31.82
N PHE A 237 -6.93 -6.59 -31.65
CA PHE A 237 -7.74 -7.17 -32.73
C PHE A 237 -9.17 -6.60 -32.81
N ASP A 238 -9.53 -5.64 -31.96
CA ASP A 238 -10.86 -5.02 -31.94
C ASP A 238 -11.03 -3.94 -33.02
N ILE A 239 -12.23 -3.87 -33.62
CA ILE A 239 -12.56 -2.97 -34.73
C ILE A 239 -12.64 -1.50 -34.27
N TYR A 240 -12.93 -1.24 -32.99
CA TYR A 240 -13.13 0.10 -32.44
C TYR A 240 -11.85 0.81 -31.93
N HIS A 241 -10.69 0.13 -31.95
CA HIS A 241 -9.40 0.70 -31.53
C HIS A 241 -8.64 1.41 -32.69
N GLU A 242 -9.34 2.24 -33.47
CA GLU A 242 -8.76 3.00 -34.60
C GLU A 242 -7.96 4.27 -34.19
N LYS A 243 -7.74 4.53 -32.90
CA LYS A 243 -7.04 5.76 -32.46
C LYS A 243 -5.53 5.81 -32.79
N SER A 244 -4.95 4.76 -33.38
CA SER A 244 -3.54 4.71 -33.80
C SER A 244 -3.40 4.08 -35.19
N THR A 245 -3.36 4.91 -36.23
CA THR A 245 -3.01 4.51 -37.62
C THR A 245 -1.67 3.77 -37.71
N LYS A 246 -0.77 4.01 -36.74
CA LYS A 246 0.56 3.40 -36.63
C LYS A 246 0.53 1.91 -36.29
N ASN A 247 -0.42 1.45 -35.46
CA ASN A 247 -0.55 0.04 -35.10
C ASN A 247 -1.17 -0.79 -36.22
N LYS A 248 -2.06 -0.19 -37.03
CA LYS A 248 -2.65 -0.82 -38.21
C LYS A 248 -1.59 -1.17 -39.26
N TYR A 249 -0.78 -0.18 -39.65
CA TYR A 249 0.26 -0.36 -40.66
C TYR A 249 1.39 -1.30 -40.19
N ALA A 250 1.72 -1.28 -38.90
CA ALA A 250 2.71 -2.21 -38.32
C ALA A 250 2.24 -3.67 -38.42
N LEU A 251 0.97 -3.97 -38.12
CA LEU A 251 0.42 -5.32 -38.24
C LEU A 251 0.35 -5.81 -39.70
N GLU A 252 -0.05 -4.93 -40.63
CA GLU A 252 -0.10 -5.26 -42.06
C GLU A 252 1.29 -5.62 -42.61
N ILE A 253 2.34 -4.90 -42.20
CA ILE A 253 3.73 -5.21 -42.56
C ILE A 253 4.17 -6.52 -41.91
N ILE A 254 3.82 -6.75 -40.64
CA ILE A 254 4.15 -8.02 -39.96
C ILE A 254 3.49 -9.22 -40.67
N PHE A 255 2.25 -9.06 -41.16
CA PHE A 255 1.56 -10.10 -41.94
C PHE A 255 2.32 -10.42 -43.22
N GLU A 256 2.70 -9.40 -43.98
CA GLU A 256 3.49 -9.56 -45.20
C GLU A 256 4.84 -10.24 -44.93
N THR A 257 5.57 -9.81 -43.89
CA THR A 257 6.83 -10.42 -43.46
C THR A 257 6.67 -11.91 -43.10
N CYS A 258 5.49 -12.31 -42.63
CA CYS A 258 5.15 -13.69 -42.34
C CYS A 258 4.57 -14.47 -43.54
N GLY A 259 4.48 -13.85 -44.73
CA GLY A 259 3.93 -14.48 -45.93
C GLY A 259 2.39 -14.54 -45.95
N ILE A 260 1.73 -13.66 -45.22
CA ILE A 260 0.27 -13.52 -45.15
C ILE A 260 -0.15 -12.26 -45.90
N HIS A 261 -1.33 -12.29 -46.53
CA HIS A 261 -1.87 -11.13 -47.23
C HIS A 261 -2.14 -9.97 -46.25
N ARG A 262 -1.75 -8.73 -46.62
CA ARG A 262 -1.88 -7.54 -45.74
C ARG A 262 -3.32 -7.30 -45.25
N CYS A 263 -4.32 -7.69 -46.04
CA CYS A 263 -5.74 -7.54 -45.72
C CYS A 263 -6.35 -8.71 -44.91
N THR A 264 -5.55 -9.69 -44.48
CA THR A 264 -6.03 -10.80 -43.64
C THR A 264 -6.74 -10.26 -42.39
N SER A 265 -7.87 -10.87 -42.05
CA SER A 265 -8.73 -10.36 -40.99
C SER A 265 -8.03 -10.51 -39.64
N ARG A 266 -8.04 -9.44 -38.84
CA ARG A 266 -7.53 -9.48 -37.46
C ARG A 266 -8.23 -10.53 -36.61
N ARG A 267 -9.50 -10.85 -36.93
CA ARG A 267 -10.23 -11.95 -36.29
C ARG A 267 -9.62 -13.31 -36.63
N GLU A 268 -9.07 -13.51 -37.82
CA GLU A 268 -8.42 -14.78 -38.21
C GLU A 268 -7.15 -15.01 -37.38
N ILE A 269 -6.32 -13.98 -37.19
CA ILE A 269 -5.13 -14.08 -36.32
C ILE A 269 -5.53 -14.30 -34.86
N LYS A 270 -6.60 -13.66 -34.39
CA LYS A 270 -7.15 -13.91 -33.06
C LYS A 270 -7.63 -15.35 -32.90
N THR A 271 -8.38 -15.90 -33.86
CA THR A 271 -8.77 -17.32 -33.87
C THR A 271 -7.56 -18.24 -33.85
N VAL A 272 -6.48 -17.88 -34.54
CA VAL A 272 -5.23 -18.64 -34.49
C VAL A 272 -4.55 -18.55 -33.12
N LEU A 273 -4.50 -17.36 -32.50
CA LEU A 273 -4.01 -17.20 -31.14
C LEU A 273 -4.82 -18.04 -30.14
N ASP A 274 -6.14 -18.07 -30.28
CA ASP A 274 -7.02 -18.92 -29.47
C ASP A 274 -6.72 -20.42 -29.72
N SER A 275 -6.44 -20.82 -30.97
CA SER A 275 -6.15 -22.22 -31.33
C SER A 275 -4.82 -22.75 -30.79
N ILE A 276 -3.88 -21.87 -30.45
CA ILE A 276 -2.57 -22.24 -29.89
C ILE A 276 -2.50 -22.06 -28.36
N ILE A 277 -3.64 -21.76 -27.72
CA ILE A 277 -3.77 -21.80 -26.26
C ILE A 277 -3.57 -23.24 -25.78
N GLY A 278 -2.76 -23.41 -24.74
CA GLY A 278 -2.37 -24.71 -24.19
C GLY A 278 -1.13 -25.32 -24.85
N THR A 279 -0.75 -24.87 -26.05
CA THR A 279 0.47 -25.29 -26.76
C THR A 279 1.60 -24.28 -26.62
N TYR A 280 1.35 -23.01 -26.97
CA TYR A 280 2.32 -21.91 -26.90
C TYR A 280 1.88 -20.78 -25.99
N LEU A 281 0.55 -20.57 -25.89
CA LEU A 281 -0.06 -19.46 -25.17
C LEU A 281 -0.98 -19.93 -24.04
N ARG A 282 -1.17 -19.08 -23.05
CA ARG A 282 -2.26 -19.16 -22.07
C ARG A 282 -3.04 -17.86 -22.09
N LYS A 283 -4.33 -17.92 -21.77
CA LYS A 283 -5.20 -16.74 -21.72
C LYS A 283 -5.53 -16.38 -20.28
N ILE A 284 -5.25 -15.14 -19.87
CA ILE A 284 -5.61 -14.60 -18.56
C ILE A 284 -6.39 -13.30 -18.79
N GLY A 285 -7.69 -13.33 -18.51
CA GLY A 285 -8.60 -12.23 -18.88
C GLY A 285 -8.53 -11.95 -20.39
N ASN A 286 -8.25 -10.69 -20.75
CA ASN A 286 -8.13 -10.22 -22.13
C ASN A 286 -6.68 -10.25 -22.67
N MET A 287 -5.78 -11.03 -22.04
CA MET A 287 -4.37 -11.12 -22.44
C MET A 287 -3.99 -12.53 -22.87
N TYR A 288 -3.37 -12.63 -24.03
CA TYR A 288 -2.61 -13.81 -24.47
C TYR A 288 -1.19 -13.70 -23.95
N ILE A 289 -0.76 -14.68 -23.17
CA ILE A 289 0.55 -14.68 -22.51
C ILE A 289 1.28 -15.95 -22.94
N VAL A 290 2.54 -15.85 -23.35
CA VAL A 290 3.36 -17.03 -23.63
C VAL A 290 3.39 -17.93 -22.39
N ILE A 291 3.19 -19.24 -22.57
CA ILE A 291 3.00 -20.18 -21.46
C ILE A 291 4.21 -20.18 -20.51
N HIS A 292 5.40 -19.94 -21.06
CA HIS A 292 6.64 -20.01 -20.29
C HIS A 292 7.73 -19.07 -20.83
N ASP A 293 8.52 -18.50 -19.93
CA ASP A 293 9.62 -17.58 -20.23
C ASP A 293 10.67 -18.20 -21.18
N HIS A 294 11.06 -19.44 -20.97
CA HIS A 294 11.97 -20.17 -21.86
C HIS A 294 11.41 -20.36 -23.29
N MET A 295 10.09 -20.48 -23.45
CA MET A 295 9.45 -20.51 -24.79
C MET A 295 9.55 -19.14 -25.44
N PHE A 296 9.33 -18.07 -24.68
CA PHE A 296 9.55 -16.72 -25.17
C PHE A 296 11.02 -16.47 -25.52
N ASP A 297 11.96 -16.98 -24.72
CA ASP A 297 13.40 -16.92 -24.96
C ASP A 297 13.78 -17.67 -26.25
N PHE A 298 13.20 -18.84 -26.49
CA PHE A 298 13.32 -19.58 -27.75
C PHE A 298 12.78 -18.80 -28.96
N MET A 299 11.58 -18.21 -28.84
CA MET A 299 10.99 -17.39 -29.89
C MET A 299 11.90 -16.19 -30.23
N CYS A 300 12.38 -15.47 -29.21
CA CYS A 300 13.29 -14.35 -29.38
C CYS A 300 14.57 -14.76 -30.11
N CYS A 301 15.21 -15.86 -29.69
CA CYS A 301 16.42 -16.38 -30.32
C CYS A 301 16.16 -16.81 -31.77
N TYR A 302 15.11 -17.61 -32.00
CA TYR A 302 14.75 -18.11 -33.33
C TYR A 302 14.45 -16.99 -34.32
N PHE A 303 13.56 -16.06 -33.96
CA PHE A 303 13.18 -14.96 -34.87
C PHE A 303 14.26 -13.87 -34.96
N GLY A 304 15.06 -13.70 -33.90
CA GLY A 304 16.16 -12.73 -33.83
C GLY A 304 17.41 -13.13 -34.61
N ASN A 305 17.67 -14.43 -34.75
CA ASN A 305 18.86 -14.98 -35.43
C ASN A 305 18.55 -15.61 -36.79
N LYS A 306 17.31 -15.49 -37.28
CA LYS A 306 16.93 -16.05 -38.59
C LYS A 306 17.57 -15.25 -39.73
N ASP A 307 18.05 -15.94 -40.77
CA ASP A 307 18.58 -15.32 -42.00
C ASP A 307 17.54 -14.51 -42.80
N ALA A 308 16.29 -14.44 -42.32
CA ALA A 308 15.26 -13.61 -42.91
C ALA A 308 15.42 -12.15 -42.49
N ASP A 309 16.02 -11.36 -43.39
CA ASP A 309 16.23 -9.91 -43.25
C ASP A 309 15.02 -9.17 -42.66
N GLU A 310 13.81 -9.51 -43.09
CA GLU A 310 12.59 -8.84 -42.67
C GLU A 310 12.19 -9.10 -41.21
N MET A 311 12.54 -10.26 -40.64
CA MET A 311 12.19 -10.62 -39.24
C MET A 311 13.02 -9.80 -38.25
N VAL A 312 14.34 -9.77 -38.47
CA VAL A 312 15.27 -8.97 -37.66
C VAL A 312 14.91 -7.49 -37.77
N LEU A 313 14.57 -7.02 -38.97
CA LEU A 313 14.08 -5.65 -39.18
C LEU A 313 12.73 -5.40 -38.52
N GLY A 314 11.84 -6.37 -38.49
CA GLY A 314 10.54 -6.29 -37.82
C GLY A 314 10.71 -6.10 -36.31
N ILE A 315 11.59 -6.89 -35.68
CA ILE A 315 11.98 -6.74 -34.28
C ILE A 315 12.51 -5.32 -34.07
N LEU A 316 13.60 -4.95 -34.77
CA LEU A 316 14.21 -3.63 -34.62
C LEU A 316 13.24 -2.45 -34.87
N ARG A 317 12.21 -2.59 -35.71
CA ARG A 317 11.27 -1.50 -36.02
C ARG A 317 10.09 -1.40 -35.07
N TYR A 318 9.55 -2.53 -34.61
CA TYR A 318 8.22 -2.58 -33.99
C TYR A 318 8.21 -3.09 -32.56
N SER A 319 9.24 -3.82 -32.11
CA SER A 319 9.27 -4.33 -30.75
C SER A 319 9.56 -3.24 -29.72
N ASP A 320 9.12 -3.44 -28.48
CA ASP A 320 9.56 -2.62 -27.35
C ASP A 320 10.92 -3.11 -26.82
N MET A 321 11.96 -2.31 -27.09
CA MET A 321 13.36 -2.69 -26.87
C MET A 321 13.77 -2.76 -25.40
N GLY A 322 12.92 -2.37 -24.44
CA GLY A 322 13.29 -2.41 -23.02
C GLY A 322 13.69 -3.80 -22.50
N VAL A 323 12.99 -4.85 -22.94
CA VAL A 323 13.28 -6.26 -22.59
C VAL A 323 14.31 -6.87 -23.54
N LEU A 324 14.18 -6.59 -24.83
CA LEU A 324 15.02 -7.20 -25.86
C LEU A 324 16.44 -6.64 -25.87
N ASN A 325 16.66 -5.38 -25.51
CA ASN A 325 18.01 -4.78 -25.42
C ASN A 325 18.91 -5.53 -24.44
N GLN A 326 18.37 -6.14 -23.40
CA GLN A 326 19.16 -6.91 -22.44
C GLN A 326 19.64 -8.25 -23.02
N ARG A 327 19.16 -8.63 -24.22
CA ARG A 327 19.45 -9.90 -24.90
C ARG A 327 20.18 -9.71 -26.23
N ILE A 328 20.44 -8.46 -26.64
CA ILE A 328 21.07 -8.17 -27.92
C ILE A 328 22.58 -8.09 -27.75
N GLN A 329 23.29 -8.87 -28.56
CA GLN A 329 24.74 -8.81 -28.72
C GLN A 329 25.06 -8.46 -30.17
N LEU A 330 26.05 -7.60 -30.36
CA LEU A 330 26.57 -7.31 -31.69
C LEU A 330 27.55 -8.42 -32.05
N GLU A 331 27.41 -9.00 -33.24
CA GLU A 331 28.35 -10.00 -33.79
C GLU A 331 29.80 -9.48 -33.80
N SER A 332 29.94 -8.16 -33.86
CA SER A 332 31.23 -7.48 -33.88
C SER A 332 31.92 -7.39 -32.51
N ILE A 333 31.35 -7.99 -31.45
CA ILE A 333 31.90 -8.12 -30.09
C ILE A 333 32.08 -9.62 -29.77
N ASP A 334 33.33 -10.04 -29.66
CA ASP A 334 33.74 -11.45 -29.54
C ASP A 334 33.68 -11.91 -28.07
N GLU A 335 32.52 -12.42 -27.64
CA GLU A 335 32.28 -12.99 -26.32
C GLU A 335 31.42 -14.25 -26.41
N GLN A 336 31.54 -15.13 -25.41
CA GLN A 336 30.64 -16.26 -25.22
C GLN A 336 29.20 -15.76 -25.12
N HIS A 337 28.38 -16.09 -26.12
CA HIS A 337 26.98 -15.73 -26.14
C HIS A 337 26.18 -16.72 -25.30
N GLY A 338 25.23 -16.19 -24.54
CA GLY A 338 24.21 -17.02 -23.90
C GLY A 338 23.36 -17.76 -24.95
N LYS A 339 22.79 -18.90 -24.56
CA LYS A 339 21.98 -19.77 -25.44
C LYS A 339 20.79 -19.05 -26.10
N PHE A 340 20.33 -17.91 -25.54
CA PHE A 340 19.16 -17.14 -26.00
C PHE A 340 19.47 -15.69 -26.41
N THR A 341 20.70 -15.44 -26.84
CA THR A 341 21.13 -14.11 -27.33
C THR A 341 20.61 -13.83 -28.74
N ILE A 342 20.14 -12.61 -28.99
CA ILE A 342 19.83 -12.10 -30.33
C ILE A 342 21.10 -11.47 -30.89
N MET A 343 21.70 -12.14 -31.88
CA MET A 343 22.88 -11.71 -32.59
C MET A 343 22.50 -10.73 -33.69
N ILE A 344 22.87 -9.47 -33.52
CA ILE A 344 22.73 -8.46 -34.56
C ILE A 344 23.99 -8.49 -35.42
N SER A 345 23.84 -9.03 -36.63
CA SER A 345 24.92 -9.08 -37.61
C SER A 345 25.36 -7.69 -38.04
N GLN A 346 26.59 -7.60 -38.57
CA GLN A 346 27.19 -6.33 -39.00
C GLN A 346 26.30 -5.55 -39.99
N LYS A 347 25.52 -6.26 -40.84
CA LYS A 347 24.56 -5.65 -41.78
C LYS A 347 23.43 -4.86 -41.10
N TYR A 348 23.07 -5.17 -39.86
CA TYR A 348 21.98 -4.51 -39.13
C TYR A 348 22.43 -3.63 -37.98
N GLU A 349 23.72 -3.64 -37.64
CA GLU A 349 24.30 -2.83 -36.55
C GLU A 349 23.89 -1.36 -36.67
N LYS A 350 23.99 -0.77 -37.87
CA LYS A 350 23.54 0.60 -38.14
C LYS A 350 22.05 0.80 -37.82
N LYS A 351 21.18 -0.13 -38.24
CA LYS A 351 19.72 -0.03 -38.03
C LYS A 351 19.34 -0.24 -36.56
N TYR A 352 20.07 -1.09 -35.84
CA TYR A 352 19.90 -1.27 -34.40
C TYR A 352 20.25 0.02 -33.65
N PHE A 353 21.36 0.67 -34.01
CA PHE A 353 21.75 1.94 -33.42
C PHE A 353 20.82 3.11 -33.82
N GLU A 354 20.28 3.14 -35.04
CA GLU A 354 19.19 4.07 -35.40
C GLU A 354 17.91 3.81 -34.59
N ARG A 355 17.62 2.54 -34.28
CA ARG A 355 16.50 2.22 -33.39
C ARG A 355 16.77 2.72 -31.97
N ILE A 356 17.97 2.52 -31.43
CA ILE A 356 18.37 3.09 -30.15
C ILE A 356 18.17 4.61 -30.19
N LYS A 357 18.63 5.30 -31.24
CA LYS A 357 18.43 6.75 -31.44
C LYS A 357 16.95 7.15 -31.33
N LYS A 358 16.05 6.39 -31.94
CA LYS A 358 14.60 6.63 -31.84
C LYS A 358 14.07 6.40 -30.42
N ASP A 359 14.53 5.35 -29.74
CA ASP A 359 14.14 5.07 -28.36
C ASP A 359 14.69 6.14 -27.39
N LEU A 360 15.86 6.73 -27.69
CA LEU A 360 16.39 7.92 -27.01
C LEU A 360 15.45 9.12 -27.16
N GLN A 361 14.95 9.38 -28.36
CA GLN A 361 13.99 10.47 -28.61
C GLN A 361 12.68 10.28 -27.82
N LEU A 362 12.25 9.04 -27.62
CA LEU A 362 11.08 8.68 -26.81
C LEU A 362 11.37 8.72 -25.29
N GLY A 363 12.63 8.87 -24.90
CA GLY A 363 13.06 8.96 -23.51
C GLY A 363 13.26 7.65 -22.78
N LYS A 364 13.69 6.63 -23.52
CA LYS A 364 14.04 5.32 -22.98
C LYS A 364 15.57 5.15 -22.85
N LEU A 365 16.31 6.23 -22.61
CA LEU A 365 17.78 6.21 -22.53
C LEU A 365 18.29 5.36 -21.36
N ASP A 366 17.65 5.38 -20.19
CA ASP A 366 18.02 4.50 -19.07
C ASP A 366 17.95 3.00 -19.45
N GLN A 367 16.98 2.61 -20.29
CA GLN A 367 16.84 1.23 -20.77
C GLN A 367 18.02 0.81 -21.67
N CYS A 368 18.69 1.76 -22.32
CA CYS A 368 19.88 1.50 -23.13
C CYS A 368 21.10 1.19 -22.25
N PHE A 369 21.21 1.86 -21.09
CA PHE A 369 22.29 1.62 -20.12
C PHE A 369 22.16 0.29 -19.38
N ARG A 370 21.00 -0.39 -19.49
CA ARG A 370 20.77 -1.74 -18.98
C ARG A 370 21.23 -2.84 -19.95
N ASN A 371 21.67 -2.50 -21.16
CA ASN A 371 22.23 -3.49 -22.08
C ASN A 371 23.55 -4.05 -21.49
N SER A 372 23.68 -5.38 -21.43
CA SER A 372 24.86 -6.07 -20.90
C SER A 372 26.16 -5.67 -21.63
N GLN A 373 26.06 -5.28 -22.90
CA GLN A 373 27.17 -4.84 -23.75
C GLN A 373 27.74 -3.47 -23.34
N MET A 374 27.14 -2.75 -22.38
CA MET A 374 27.65 -1.47 -21.88
C MET A 374 29.03 -1.59 -21.18
N LYS A 375 29.46 -2.79 -20.80
CA LYS A 375 30.84 -3.03 -20.31
C LYS A 375 31.87 -2.82 -21.43
N HIS A 376 31.49 -3.01 -22.69
CA HIS A 376 32.38 -2.95 -23.84
C HIS A 376 32.61 -1.53 -24.36
N GLU A 377 33.86 -1.23 -24.69
CA GLU A 377 34.23 0.09 -25.21
C GLU A 377 33.65 0.35 -26.60
N LYS A 378 33.65 -0.64 -27.49
CA LYS A 378 33.11 -0.53 -28.85
C LYS A 378 31.62 -0.16 -28.87
N TYR A 379 30.84 -0.80 -28.00
CA TYR A 379 29.42 -0.49 -27.83
C TYR A 379 29.22 0.92 -27.28
N ARG A 380 29.94 1.29 -26.21
CA ARG A 380 29.91 2.64 -25.62
C ARG A 380 30.30 3.72 -26.63
N ALA A 381 31.31 3.48 -27.47
CA ALA A 381 31.75 4.41 -28.50
C ALA A 381 30.68 4.60 -29.60
N SER A 382 30.02 3.51 -30.01
CA SER A 382 28.94 3.58 -31.00
C SER A 382 27.70 4.28 -30.44
N LEU A 383 27.36 4.01 -29.18
CA LEU A 383 26.30 4.73 -28.46
C LEU A 383 26.63 6.22 -28.32
N LEU A 384 27.89 6.56 -28.01
CA LEU A 384 28.34 7.94 -27.91
C LEU A 384 28.17 8.70 -29.24
N LYS A 385 28.55 8.10 -30.38
CA LYS A 385 28.33 8.67 -31.72
C LYS A 385 26.85 8.96 -32.00
N ILE A 386 25.96 8.11 -31.50
CA ILE A 386 24.51 8.33 -31.65
C ILE A 386 24.06 9.50 -30.80
N LEU A 387 24.50 9.56 -29.53
CA LEU A 387 24.19 10.66 -28.63
C LEU A 387 24.65 11.99 -29.26
N GLU A 388 25.86 12.02 -29.85
CA GLU A 388 26.40 13.16 -30.61
C GLU A 388 25.52 13.59 -31.79
N SER A 389 24.73 12.68 -32.35
CA SER A 389 23.84 12.92 -33.49
C SER A 389 22.39 13.31 -33.12
N VAL A 390 22.07 13.37 -31.81
CA VAL A 390 20.76 13.75 -31.28
C VAL A 390 20.76 15.23 -30.93
N ASP A 391 19.63 15.92 -31.12
CA ASP A 391 19.46 17.32 -30.76
C ASP A 391 19.77 17.58 -29.28
N ASP A 392 20.63 18.57 -29.01
CA ASP A 392 21.13 18.87 -27.67
C ASP A 392 19.98 19.25 -26.70
N ASN A 393 18.94 19.95 -27.15
CA ASN A 393 17.80 20.31 -26.29
C ASN A 393 16.97 19.07 -25.92
N LEU A 394 16.77 18.16 -26.87
CA LEU A 394 16.10 16.89 -26.61
C LEU A 394 16.92 16.04 -25.64
N LEU A 395 18.24 15.96 -25.82
CA LEU A 395 19.13 15.22 -24.94
C LEU A 395 19.10 15.79 -23.51
N ILE A 396 19.21 17.11 -23.35
CA ILE A 396 19.11 17.80 -22.05
C ILE A 396 17.76 17.48 -21.38
N LYS A 397 16.65 17.50 -22.12
CA LYS A 397 15.32 17.15 -21.60
C LYS A 397 15.25 15.70 -21.09
N GLN A 398 15.96 14.77 -21.73
CA GLN A 398 16.01 13.35 -21.32
C GLN A 398 16.98 13.10 -20.16
N MET A 399 18.06 13.88 -20.05
CA MET A 399 19.02 13.79 -18.93
C MET A 399 18.37 14.15 -17.60
N TYR A 400 17.37 15.04 -17.62
CA TYR A 400 16.67 15.58 -16.46
C TYR A 400 15.19 15.19 -16.35
N LYS A 401 14.72 14.23 -17.15
CA LYS A 401 13.28 13.91 -17.26
C LYS A 401 12.62 13.52 -15.93
N THR A 402 13.40 13.22 -14.91
CA THR A 402 12.96 12.89 -13.54
C THR A 402 13.17 14.01 -12.53
N ILE A 403 13.97 15.05 -12.82
CA ILE A 403 13.95 16.30 -12.06
C ILE A 403 12.64 17.07 -12.36
N ASN A 404 12.10 16.93 -13.57
CA ASN A 404 10.88 17.65 -14.00
C ASN A 404 9.54 17.00 -13.60
N TRP A 405 9.51 15.87 -12.87
CA TRP A 405 8.25 15.39 -12.30
C TRP A 405 7.67 16.40 -11.30
N GLN A 406 8.53 17.18 -10.61
CA GLN A 406 8.10 18.32 -9.79
C GLN A 406 7.61 19.53 -10.60
N TYR A 407 7.87 19.58 -11.91
CA TYR A 407 7.46 20.70 -12.77
C TYR A 407 6.12 20.44 -13.48
N ASP A 408 5.84 19.21 -13.93
CA ASP A 408 4.56 18.87 -14.59
C ASP A 408 3.45 18.45 -13.59
N HIS A 409 3.78 17.91 -12.41
CA HIS A 409 2.80 17.60 -11.35
C HIS A 409 2.48 18.76 -10.41
N LYS A 410 3.04 19.96 -10.67
CA LYS A 410 2.53 21.21 -10.09
C LYS A 410 1.49 21.91 -10.98
N GLN A 411 1.20 21.35 -12.17
CA GLN A 411 0.24 21.95 -13.11
C GLN A 411 -0.94 21.06 -13.52
N THR A 412 -1.00 19.79 -13.11
CA THR A 412 -2.15 18.94 -13.48
C THR A 412 -2.64 18.07 -12.33
N ASN A 413 -3.88 18.36 -11.93
CA ASN A 413 -4.84 17.55 -11.16
C ASN A 413 -4.82 17.60 -9.62
N ASN A 414 -5.87 18.25 -9.10
CA ASN A 414 -6.64 17.77 -7.96
C ASN A 414 -7.09 16.32 -8.21
N ALA A 415 -6.81 15.45 -7.25
CA ALA A 415 -7.70 14.37 -6.84
C ALA A 415 -7.52 14.22 -5.33
N GLU A 416 -8.49 14.72 -4.57
CA GLU A 416 -8.76 14.21 -3.24
C GLU A 416 -9.30 12.78 -3.40
N ASP A 417 -8.58 11.82 -2.84
CA ASP A 417 -9.11 10.64 -2.14
C ASP A 417 -7.96 9.69 -1.83
N TYR A 418 -7.41 9.74 -0.60
CA TYR A 418 -7.04 8.59 0.24
C TYR A 418 -6.60 9.14 1.62
N PRO A 419 -6.99 8.49 2.73
CA PRO A 419 -6.65 8.94 4.08
C PRO A 419 -5.20 8.54 4.39
N TYR A 420 -4.41 9.48 4.86
CA TYR A 420 -3.16 9.21 5.57
C TYR A 420 -3.21 9.93 6.91
N GLU A 421 -4.00 9.34 7.81
CA GLU A 421 -3.61 9.27 9.22
C GLU A 421 -2.60 8.11 9.31
N ASP A 422 -1.52 8.34 10.05
CA ASP A 422 -0.40 7.42 10.34
C ASP A 422 0.42 6.91 9.15
N ILE A 423 1.30 7.77 8.64
CA ILE A 423 2.62 7.31 8.17
C ILE A 423 3.62 7.74 9.23
N ASN A 424 4.12 6.77 9.99
CA ASN A 424 5.29 6.93 10.84
C ASN A 424 6.47 7.45 10.00
N ASN A 425 7.33 8.27 10.61
CA ASN A 425 8.47 8.99 10.00
C ASN A 425 9.54 8.12 9.27
N ASP A 426 9.30 6.84 9.00
CA ASP A 426 10.26 5.88 8.44
C ASP A 426 10.23 5.76 6.89
N ASP A 427 9.34 6.45 6.18
CA ASP A 427 9.16 6.32 4.72
C ASP A 427 9.76 7.46 3.87
N MET A 428 10.66 8.27 4.45
CA MET A 428 11.41 9.32 3.71
C MET A 428 12.37 8.76 2.63
N ASP A 429 12.77 7.49 2.71
CA ASP A 429 13.74 6.85 1.79
C ASP A 429 13.21 6.60 0.37
N ASP A 430 11.89 6.51 0.19
CA ASP A 430 11.27 6.33 -1.13
C ASP A 430 11.44 7.56 -2.03
N TYR A 431 11.67 8.74 -1.45
CA TYR A 431 11.92 9.99 -2.16
C TYR A 431 13.30 10.01 -2.84
N GLU A 432 14.30 9.33 -2.28
CA GLU A 432 15.65 9.25 -2.85
C GLU A 432 15.74 8.36 -4.10
N LEU A 433 14.95 7.27 -4.20
CA LEU A 433 14.91 6.45 -5.43
C LEU A 433 14.32 7.25 -6.59
N TYR A 434 13.36 8.12 -6.28
CA TYR A 434 12.74 9.03 -7.24
C TYR A 434 13.74 10.05 -7.78
N MET A 435 14.68 10.52 -6.95
CA MET A 435 15.73 11.48 -7.33
C MET A 435 16.90 10.87 -8.13
N MET A 436 17.16 9.56 -8.03
CA MET A 436 18.26 8.89 -8.75
C MET A 436 17.93 8.46 -10.18
N SER A 437 16.71 8.71 -10.66
CA SER A 437 16.15 8.12 -11.86
C SER A 437 16.49 8.86 -13.17
N GLY A 438 17.58 9.61 -13.21
CA GLY A 438 18.06 10.35 -14.40
C GLY A 438 19.13 9.59 -15.17
N SER A 439 19.09 9.64 -16.51
CA SER A 439 20.09 8.98 -17.38
C SER A 439 21.54 9.39 -17.03
N PHE A 440 21.74 10.66 -16.65
CA PHE A 440 23.06 11.14 -16.19
C PHE A 440 23.48 10.51 -14.86
N ILE A 441 22.56 10.41 -13.89
CA ILE A 441 22.82 9.83 -12.57
C ILE A 441 23.10 8.32 -12.68
N SER A 442 22.34 7.60 -13.52
CA SER A 442 22.56 6.18 -13.84
C SER A 442 23.95 5.95 -14.45
N ALA A 443 24.40 6.83 -15.35
CA ALA A 443 25.75 6.77 -15.91
C ALA A 443 26.85 7.05 -14.86
N CYS A 444 26.60 7.96 -13.92
CA CYS A 444 27.51 8.24 -12.79
C CYS A 444 27.61 7.04 -11.82
N PHE A 445 26.47 6.48 -11.42
CA PHE A 445 26.40 5.30 -10.54
C PHE A 445 27.09 4.07 -11.16
N ARG A 446 26.90 3.84 -12.46
CA ARG A 446 27.45 2.68 -13.20
C ARG A 446 28.89 2.87 -13.71
N GLY A 447 29.48 4.06 -13.57
CA GLY A 447 30.89 4.28 -13.91
C GLY A 447 31.20 4.54 -15.39
N TYR A 448 30.22 4.95 -16.21
CA TYR A 448 30.42 5.16 -17.65
C TYR A 448 31.12 6.49 -17.97
N LEU A 449 32.41 6.61 -17.62
CA LEU A 449 33.18 7.86 -17.65
C LEU A 449 33.07 8.66 -18.95
N ASN A 450 33.19 8.03 -20.13
CA ASN A 450 33.13 8.74 -21.42
C ASN A 450 31.74 9.32 -21.69
N ILE A 451 30.69 8.64 -21.22
CA ILE A 451 29.31 9.10 -21.33
C ILE A 451 29.04 10.22 -20.33
N VAL A 452 29.57 10.11 -19.10
CA VAL A 452 29.53 11.17 -18.08
C VAL A 452 30.23 12.44 -18.58
N LYS A 453 31.43 12.32 -19.16
CA LYS A 453 32.17 13.41 -19.80
C LYS A 453 31.35 14.11 -20.88
N TYR A 454 30.75 13.31 -21.75
CA TYR A 454 29.92 13.81 -22.84
C TYR A 454 28.66 14.53 -22.33
N PHE A 455 27.97 13.97 -21.33
CA PHE A 455 26.82 14.63 -20.73
C PHE A 455 27.19 15.99 -20.13
N ILE A 456 28.33 16.09 -19.44
CA ILE A 456 28.83 17.36 -18.91
C ILE A 456 29.16 18.35 -20.03
N SER A 457 29.80 17.90 -21.13
CA SER A 457 30.09 18.80 -22.27
C SER A 457 28.84 19.32 -22.97
N LYS A 458 27.71 18.60 -22.88
CA LYS A 458 26.39 19.01 -23.39
C LYS A 458 25.54 19.80 -22.40
N GLY A 459 26.13 20.25 -21.29
CA GLY A 459 25.45 21.10 -20.32
C GLY A 459 24.78 20.34 -19.17
N ALA A 460 25.17 19.09 -18.90
CA ALA A 460 24.83 18.47 -17.62
C ALA A 460 25.46 19.30 -16.50
N HIS A 461 24.60 19.98 -15.75
CA HIS A 461 24.95 20.63 -14.52
C HIS A 461 25.44 19.59 -13.51
N ILE A 462 26.74 19.65 -13.22
CA ILE A 462 27.39 18.97 -12.09
C ILE A 462 26.78 19.46 -10.77
N LYS A 463 26.40 20.75 -10.74
CA LYS A 463 25.65 21.42 -9.67
C LYS A 463 24.23 21.67 -10.17
N THR A 464 23.29 20.79 -9.89
CA THR A 464 21.88 21.04 -10.26
C THR A 464 21.41 22.35 -9.60
N LYS A 465 20.49 23.08 -10.25
CA LYS A 465 20.02 24.41 -9.79
C LYS A 465 19.39 24.40 -8.39
N ASP A 466 19.04 23.21 -7.89
CA ASP A 466 18.46 22.98 -6.58
C ASP A 466 19.48 22.40 -5.59
N SER A 467 20.70 22.95 -5.46
CA SER A 467 21.65 22.63 -4.36
C SER A 467 22.03 21.15 -4.10
N LEU A 468 21.57 20.22 -4.96
CA LEU A 468 21.63 18.78 -4.78
C LEU A 468 22.73 18.20 -5.69
N ASN A 469 23.90 17.92 -5.13
CA ASN A 469 25.02 17.31 -5.85
C ASN A 469 24.87 15.77 -5.91
N ILE A 470 23.72 15.33 -6.43
CA ILE A 470 23.32 13.92 -6.65
C ILE A 470 24.34 13.14 -7.52
N PRO A 471 24.97 13.71 -8.58
CA PRO A 471 25.89 12.95 -9.42
C PRO A 471 27.11 12.40 -8.65
N LEU A 472 27.69 13.20 -7.75
CA LEU A 472 28.82 12.77 -6.94
C LEU A 472 28.41 11.69 -5.94
N THR A 473 27.30 11.89 -5.22
CA THR A 473 26.78 10.91 -4.25
C THR A 473 26.43 9.57 -4.90
N ALA A 474 25.87 9.61 -6.12
CA ALA A 474 25.59 8.41 -6.91
C ALA A 474 26.88 7.70 -7.34
N ALA A 475 27.90 8.42 -7.81
CA ALA A 475 29.19 7.85 -8.17
C ALA A 475 29.91 7.24 -6.94
N CYS A 476 29.81 7.88 -5.78
CA CYS A 476 30.36 7.40 -4.51
C CYS A 476 29.67 6.10 -4.05
N SER A 477 28.35 6.05 -4.09
CA SER A 477 27.59 4.81 -3.81
C SER A 477 27.95 3.68 -4.77
N GLY A 478 28.08 4.01 -6.06
CA GLY A 478 28.37 3.07 -7.15
C GLY A 478 29.77 2.47 -7.14
N GLY A 479 30.73 3.03 -6.39
CA GLY A 479 32.08 2.46 -6.28
C GLY A 479 33.04 2.87 -7.41
N ASN A 480 32.73 3.89 -8.20
CA ASN A 480 33.49 4.22 -9.41
C ASN A 480 34.50 5.36 -9.22
N GLU A 481 35.70 5.02 -8.74
CA GLU A 481 36.79 5.97 -8.44
C GLU A 481 37.07 6.97 -9.58
N LYS A 482 37.17 6.51 -10.84
CA LYS A 482 37.47 7.37 -12.00
C LYS A 482 36.38 8.42 -12.26
N VAL A 483 35.12 8.07 -12.02
CA VAL A 483 33.99 9.01 -12.17
C VAL A 483 33.97 9.98 -11.00
N VAL A 484 34.22 9.51 -9.78
CA VAL A 484 34.35 10.37 -8.59
C VAL A 484 35.47 11.40 -8.78
N GLN A 485 36.67 10.96 -9.18
CA GLN A 485 37.80 11.85 -9.48
C GLN A 485 37.43 12.88 -10.56
N PHE A 486 36.80 12.45 -11.64
CA PHE A 486 36.38 13.35 -12.71
C PHE A 486 35.35 14.38 -12.24
N LEU A 487 34.35 13.96 -11.47
CA LEU A 487 33.33 14.86 -10.94
C LEU A 487 33.91 15.87 -9.94
N ILE A 488 34.81 15.45 -9.06
CA ILE A 488 35.52 16.35 -8.12
C ILE A 488 36.38 17.36 -8.90
N PHE A 489 37.16 16.90 -9.87
CA PHE A 489 37.99 17.77 -10.72
C PHE A 489 37.15 18.84 -11.46
N ASN A 490 35.92 18.49 -11.86
CA ASN A 490 35.00 19.43 -12.52
C ASN A 490 34.13 20.22 -11.51
N GLY A 491 34.55 20.34 -10.25
CA GLY A 491 33.99 21.27 -9.28
C GLY A 491 32.78 20.76 -8.50
N SER A 492 32.60 19.45 -8.37
CA SER A 492 31.59 18.86 -7.47
C SER A 492 31.88 19.22 -6.01
N ASN A 493 30.85 19.58 -5.25
CA ASN A 493 30.98 19.83 -3.81
C ASN A 493 31.04 18.52 -3.02
N VAL A 494 32.22 18.17 -2.51
CA VAL A 494 32.46 17.00 -1.64
C VAL A 494 31.77 17.10 -0.27
N ASN A 495 31.28 18.29 0.11
CA ASN A 495 30.66 18.62 1.40
C ASN A 495 29.20 19.09 1.26
N HIS A 496 28.45 18.60 0.29
CA HIS A 496 27.02 18.86 0.27
C HIS A 496 26.30 17.94 1.28
N SER A 497 25.28 18.44 1.97
CA SER A 497 24.67 17.80 3.14
C SER A 497 23.15 17.70 3.08
N TYR A 498 22.56 17.59 1.88
CA TYR A 498 21.11 17.69 1.75
C TYR A 498 20.37 16.46 2.30
N ALA A 499 20.41 15.34 1.59
CA ALA A 499 19.84 14.07 2.05
C ALA A 499 20.95 13.15 2.59
N ARG A 500 22.05 13.04 1.83
CA ARG A 500 23.28 12.31 2.20
C ARG A 500 24.50 13.06 1.69
N THR A 501 25.59 13.04 2.45
CA THR A 501 26.89 13.52 1.99
C THR A 501 27.58 12.47 1.11
N PRO A 502 28.47 12.85 0.17
CA PRO A 502 29.27 11.89 -0.59
C PRO A 502 30.02 10.90 0.30
N LEU A 503 30.51 11.39 1.44
CA LEU A 503 31.27 10.60 2.40
C LEU A 503 30.36 9.63 3.16
N THR A 504 29.20 10.07 3.66
CA THR A 504 28.20 9.18 4.28
C THR A 504 27.75 8.06 3.33
N ALA A 505 27.57 8.36 2.02
CA ALA A 505 27.24 7.36 1.01
C ALA A 505 28.36 6.34 0.77
N ALA A 506 29.62 6.79 0.77
CA ALA A 506 30.77 5.89 0.71
C ALA A 506 30.89 5.02 1.97
N CYS A 507 30.66 5.60 3.15
CA CYS A 507 30.68 4.92 4.45
C CYS A 507 29.59 3.85 4.55
N GLU A 508 28.38 4.15 4.09
CA GLU A 508 27.26 3.20 4.11
C GLU A 508 27.53 1.97 3.21
N ARG A 509 28.12 2.19 2.04
CA ARG A 509 28.42 1.16 1.03
C ARG A 509 29.79 0.49 1.22
N GLY A 510 30.54 0.84 2.26
CA GLY A 510 31.85 0.26 2.55
C GLY A 510 32.90 0.56 1.48
N ARG A 511 32.85 1.74 0.84
CA ARG A 511 33.78 2.14 -0.23
C ARG A 511 35.01 2.85 0.35
N ASP A 512 35.92 2.08 0.94
CA ASP A 512 37.16 2.53 1.57
C ASP A 512 38.00 3.50 0.71
N LYS A 513 38.30 3.13 -0.55
CA LYS A 513 39.10 3.96 -1.46
C LYS A 513 38.41 5.27 -1.84
N ILE A 514 37.08 5.24 -1.96
CA ILE A 514 36.30 6.45 -2.26
C ILE A 514 36.21 7.34 -1.03
N ALA A 515 36.02 6.77 0.16
CA ALA A 515 36.05 7.53 1.41
C ALA A 515 37.40 8.22 1.58
N GLN A 516 38.51 7.50 1.33
CA GLN A 516 39.85 8.07 1.34
C GLN A 516 40.01 9.20 0.30
N LEU A 517 39.61 8.95 -0.95
CA LEU A 517 39.66 9.96 -2.02
C LEU A 517 38.86 11.21 -1.67
N LEU A 518 37.67 11.08 -1.09
CA LEU A 518 36.84 12.21 -0.68
C LEU A 518 37.51 13.01 0.43
N ILE A 519 38.07 12.35 1.45
CA ILE A 519 38.77 13.00 2.56
C ILE A 519 40.01 13.74 2.06
N GLU A 520 40.80 13.12 1.18
CA GLU A 520 41.97 13.76 0.54
C GLU A 520 41.59 14.99 -0.29
N ASN A 521 40.36 15.04 -0.82
CA ASN A 521 39.82 16.18 -1.56
C ASN A 521 39.01 17.15 -0.66
N GLY A 522 39.21 17.12 0.66
CA GLY A 522 38.67 18.11 1.59
C GLY A 522 37.26 17.80 2.11
N SER A 523 36.83 16.53 2.09
CA SER A 523 35.56 16.14 2.69
C SER A 523 35.60 16.28 4.22
N ASN A 524 34.59 16.93 4.80
CA ASN A 524 34.45 17.12 6.23
C ASN A 524 33.91 15.84 6.87
N VAL A 525 34.77 15.16 7.63
CA VAL A 525 34.49 13.89 8.31
C VAL A 525 33.41 14.00 9.40
N ASN A 526 33.07 15.22 9.83
CA ASN A 526 32.05 15.50 10.83
C ASN A 526 30.78 16.12 10.23
N LEU A 527 30.68 16.23 8.89
CA LEU A 527 29.49 16.78 8.24
C LEU A 527 28.33 15.79 8.37
N THR A 528 27.27 16.22 9.03
CA THR A 528 26.07 15.40 9.23
C THR A 528 25.20 15.37 7.98
N ASP A 529 24.42 14.30 7.86
CA ASP A 529 23.29 14.25 6.92
C ASP A 529 22.03 14.91 7.51
N TYR A 530 20.87 14.68 6.88
CA TYR A 530 19.60 15.28 7.30
C TYR A 530 19.07 14.76 8.64
N CYS A 531 19.50 13.57 9.07
CA CYS A 531 19.15 12.96 10.36
C CYS A 531 20.12 13.36 11.48
N GLY A 532 21.12 14.20 11.16
CA GLY A 532 22.22 14.48 12.08
C GLY A 532 23.28 13.38 12.11
N GLU A 533 23.23 12.34 11.27
CA GLU A 533 24.20 11.25 11.31
C GLU A 533 25.53 11.66 10.67
N THR A 534 26.64 11.43 11.39
CA THR A 534 27.99 11.61 10.84
C THR A 534 28.44 10.42 9.99
N PRO A 535 29.44 10.59 9.10
CA PRO A 535 30.13 9.48 8.45
C PRO A 535 30.59 8.38 9.42
N LEU A 536 31.01 8.77 10.63
CA LEU A 536 31.46 7.84 11.67
C LEU A 536 30.30 7.01 12.24
N ILE A 537 29.16 7.62 12.55
CA ILE A 537 27.96 6.92 13.02
C ILE A 537 27.55 5.84 12.01
N ILE A 538 27.44 6.21 10.73
CA ILE A 538 27.04 5.29 9.65
C ILE A 538 28.08 4.18 9.47
N ALA A 539 29.38 4.51 9.45
CA ALA A 539 30.44 3.51 9.30
C ALA A 539 30.47 2.50 10.48
N CYS A 540 30.20 2.97 11.70
CA CYS A 540 30.10 2.14 12.90
C CYS A 540 28.90 1.19 12.84
N GLU A 541 27.73 1.69 12.43
CA GLU A 541 26.54 0.83 12.28
C GLU A 541 26.73 -0.24 11.20
N LYS A 542 27.32 0.12 10.05
CA LYS A 542 27.55 -0.82 8.95
C LYS A 542 28.71 -1.78 9.19
N GLY A 543 29.53 -1.55 10.21
CA GLY A 543 30.65 -2.44 10.56
C GLY A 543 31.90 -2.28 9.70
N ASN A 544 32.08 -1.12 9.05
CA ASN A 544 33.19 -0.90 8.13
C ASN A 544 34.46 -0.49 8.89
N GLN A 545 35.14 -1.46 9.50
CA GLN A 545 36.30 -1.23 10.39
C GLN A 545 37.39 -0.34 9.77
N THR A 546 37.76 -0.57 8.50
CA THR A 546 38.77 0.24 7.79
C THR A 546 38.35 1.70 7.65
N ILE A 547 37.08 1.95 7.36
CA ILE A 547 36.54 3.31 7.22
C ILE A 547 36.46 3.97 8.59
N VAL A 548 36.05 3.25 9.64
CA VAL A 548 36.03 3.77 11.02
C VAL A 548 37.43 4.19 11.45
N GLN A 549 38.45 3.35 11.23
CA GLN A 549 39.84 3.70 11.54
C GLN A 549 40.29 4.95 10.79
N LEU A 550 40.05 5.01 9.47
CA LEU A 550 40.37 6.16 8.63
C LEU A 550 39.67 7.44 9.13
N LEU A 551 38.39 7.36 9.47
CA LEU A 551 37.60 8.50 9.94
C LEU A 551 38.11 9.03 11.30
N ILE A 552 38.42 8.14 12.23
CA ILE A 552 38.97 8.50 13.55
C ILE A 552 40.36 9.15 13.38
N GLU A 553 41.24 8.56 12.55
CA GLU A 553 42.57 9.12 12.24
C GLU A 553 42.50 10.53 11.63
N LYS A 554 41.41 10.83 10.91
CA LYS A 554 41.17 12.11 10.24
C LYS A 554 40.37 13.10 11.10
N GLY A 555 40.19 12.81 12.38
CA GLY A 555 39.61 13.76 13.35
C GLY A 555 38.08 13.72 13.45
N SER A 556 37.47 12.55 13.21
CA SER A 556 36.03 12.38 13.48
C SER A 556 35.75 12.47 14.97
N ASN A 557 34.67 13.16 15.33
CA ASN A 557 34.20 13.25 16.71
C ASN A 557 33.54 11.93 17.13
N VAL A 558 34.20 11.19 18.02
CA VAL A 558 33.74 9.89 18.53
C VAL A 558 32.50 9.98 19.43
N ASP A 559 32.16 11.19 19.88
CA ASP A 559 31.04 11.47 20.79
C ASP A 559 29.91 12.27 20.13
N GLN A 560 30.01 12.53 18.82
CA GLN A 560 28.96 13.26 18.11
C GLN A 560 27.64 12.47 18.18
N ILE A 561 26.55 13.17 18.48
CA ILE A 561 25.20 12.61 18.45
C ILE A 561 24.44 13.09 17.21
N ASP A 562 23.57 12.22 16.71
CA ASP A 562 22.56 12.56 15.71
C ASP A 562 21.31 13.19 16.36
N ASP A 563 20.28 13.50 15.55
CA ASP A 563 19.04 14.12 16.02
C ASP A 563 18.21 13.21 16.96
N TYR A 564 18.53 11.91 17.00
CA TYR A 564 17.91 10.90 17.87
C TYR A 564 18.79 10.55 19.08
N GLY A 565 19.90 11.27 19.28
CA GLY A 565 20.85 11.04 20.36
C GLY A 565 21.78 9.84 20.13
N LYS A 566 21.84 9.25 18.94
CA LYS A 566 22.70 8.10 18.62
C LYS A 566 24.18 8.53 18.50
N THR A 567 25.05 7.88 19.28
CA THR A 567 26.50 8.05 19.24
C THR A 567 27.14 6.99 18.32
N PRO A 568 28.39 7.17 17.86
CA PRO A 568 29.17 6.12 17.21
C PRO A 568 29.23 4.81 18.00
N LEU A 569 29.34 4.88 19.34
CA LEU A 569 29.37 3.70 20.20
C LEU A 569 28.02 2.95 20.17
N LYS A 570 26.88 3.66 20.25
CA LYS A 570 25.55 3.05 20.09
C LYS A 570 25.39 2.41 18.74
N ALA A 571 25.83 3.09 17.69
CA ALA A 571 25.78 2.60 16.31
C ALA A 571 26.61 1.31 16.17
N ALA A 572 27.82 1.26 16.74
CA ALA A 572 28.68 0.08 16.74
C ALA A 572 28.06 -1.10 17.53
N CYS A 573 27.48 -0.82 18.71
CA CYS A 573 26.77 -1.83 19.52
C CYS A 573 25.54 -2.38 18.79
N TRP A 574 24.83 -1.51 18.06
CA TRP A 574 23.70 -1.91 17.21
C TRP A 574 24.14 -2.76 16.01
N GLY A 575 25.22 -2.34 15.35
CA GLY A 575 25.84 -3.02 14.22
C GLY A 575 26.45 -4.38 14.57
N GLY A 576 26.84 -4.58 15.83
CA GLY A 576 27.33 -5.86 16.34
C GLY A 576 28.82 -6.13 16.07
N ASN A 577 29.63 -5.08 15.92
CA ASN A 577 31.05 -5.21 15.62
C ASN A 577 31.90 -4.93 16.88
N ASP A 578 32.29 -6.00 17.58
CA ASP A 578 33.12 -5.99 18.80
C ASP A 578 34.43 -5.19 18.64
N LYS A 579 35.14 -5.36 17.51
CA LYS A 579 36.39 -4.64 17.22
C LYS A 579 36.19 -3.13 17.11
N ILE A 580 35.07 -2.68 16.56
CA ILE A 580 34.74 -1.26 16.44
C ILE A 580 34.37 -0.71 17.82
N VAL A 581 33.59 -1.46 18.60
CA VAL A 581 33.26 -1.10 19.99
C VAL A 581 34.54 -0.96 20.82
N GLN A 582 35.45 -1.94 20.73
CA GLN A 582 36.74 -1.88 21.42
C GLN A 582 37.56 -0.66 20.99
N LEU A 583 37.65 -0.39 19.69
CA LEU A 583 38.36 0.76 19.15
C LEU A 583 37.79 2.10 19.65
N LEU A 584 36.46 2.25 19.70
CA LEU A 584 35.81 3.47 20.19
C LEU A 584 36.08 3.69 21.68
N ILE A 585 35.99 2.63 22.49
CA ILE A 585 36.30 2.68 23.92
C ILE A 585 37.77 3.04 24.16
N GLU A 586 38.71 2.46 23.39
CA GLU A 586 40.14 2.79 23.45
C GLU A 586 40.43 4.25 23.08
N LYS A 587 39.56 4.89 22.27
CA LYS A 587 39.65 6.31 21.91
C LYS A 587 38.97 7.24 22.90
N GLY A 588 38.43 6.70 24.00
CA GLY A 588 37.90 7.48 25.12
C GLY A 588 36.55 8.13 24.85
N CYS A 589 35.67 7.47 24.08
CA CYS A 589 34.30 7.96 23.88
C CYS A 589 33.52 8.04 25.21
N ASP A 590 32.69 9.08 25.35
CA ASP A 590 31.85 9.34 26.52
C ASP A 590 30.74 8.27 26.63
N ASP A 591 30.60 7.72 27.84
CA ASP A 591 29.61 6.69 28.20
C ASP A 591 28.33 7.28 28.85
N ASN A 592 28.26 8.61 29.01
CA ASN A 592 27.16 9.26 29.72
C ASN A 592 25.84 9.38 28.94
N TYR A 593 25.84 9.32 27.61
CA TYR A 593 24.66 9.53 26.77
C TYR A 593 23.95 8.22 26.40
N ASP A 594 22.79 7.90 26.98
CA ASP A 594 21.82 6.83 26.59
C ASP A 594 22.46 5.44 26.26
N GLU A 595 22.04 4.36 26.89
CA GLU A 595 22.94 3.28 27.30
C GLU A 595 23.33 2.27 26.18
N PRO A 596 24.60 2.22 25.71
CA PRO A 596 25.06 1.30 24.66
C PRO A 596 24.88 -0.18 25.01
N LEU A 597 24.91 -0.52 26.30
CA LEU A 597 24.68 -1.86 26.82
C LEU A 597 23.26 -2.36 26.49
N VAL A 598 22.25 -1.49 26.55
CA VAL A 598 20.86 -1.85 26.20
C VAL A 598 20.75 -2.20 24.71
N ASN A 599 21.45 -1.46 23.84
CA ASN A 599 21.51 -1.76 22.40
C ASN A 599 22.19 -3.11 22.13
N ALA A 600 23.32 -3.39 22.80
CA ALA A 600 24.01 -4.68 22.68
C ALA A 600 23.11 -5.86 23.13
N CYS A 601 22.43 -5.70 24.26
CA CYS A 601 21.47 -6.69 24.78
C CYS A 601 20.28 -6.91 23.83
N SER A 602 19.74 -5.81 23.29
CA SER A 602 18.64 -5.82 22.30
C SER A 602 18.99 -6.53 20.99
N ARG A 603 20.28 -6.55 20.63
CA ARG A 603 20.78 -7.18 19.40
C ARG A 603 21.26 -8.61 19.60
N GLY A 604 21.45 -9.04 20.84
CA GLY A 604 21.91 -10.39 21.15
C GLY A 604 23.42 -10.58 21.04
N ASN A 605 24.20 -9.51 21.15
CA ASN A 605 25.65 -9.56 20.96
C ASN A 605 26.38 -9.90 22.27
N GLU A 606 26.49 -11.18 22.59
CA GLU A 606 27.12 -11.70 23.84
C GLU A 606 28.50 -11.08 24.11
N GLN A 607 29.40 -11.09 23.11
CA GLN A 607 30.76 -10.57 23.24
C GLN A 607 30.81 -9.06 23.53
N ILE A 608 29.90 -8.28 22.93
CA ILE A 608 29.84 -6.83 23.16
C ILE A 608 29.27 -6.55 24.56
N VAL A 609 28.30 -7.32 25.01
CA VAL A 609 27.76 -7.21 26.37
C VAL A 609 28.85 -7.46 27.40
N GLU A 610 29.61 -8.56 27.27
CA GLU A 610 30.74 -8.85 28.17
C GLU A 610 31.79 -7.75 28.13
N LEU A 611 32.19 -7.30 26.93
CA LEU A 611 33.17 -6.24 26.74
C LEU A 611 32.74 -4.93 27.42
N LEU A 612 31.48 -4.51 27.25
CA LEU A 612 30.97 -3.28 27.86
C LEU A 612 30.94 -3.40 29.39
N ILE A 613 30.46 -4.52 29.93
CA ILE A 613 30.41 -4.74 31.38
C ILE A 613 31.82 -4.75 31.98
N ASP A 614 32.78 -5.42 31.35
CA ASP A 614 34.17 -5.48 31.81
C ASP A 614 34.89 -4.13 31.71
N LYS A 615 34.38 -3.21 30.88
CA LYS A 615 34.83 -1.81 30.78
C LYS A 615 34.14 -0.87 31.77
N GLY A 616 33.23 -1.37 32.60
CA GLY A 616 32.62 -0.62 33.71
C GLY A 616 31.25 0.00 33.40
N PHE A 617 30.61 -0.36 32.28
CA PHE A 617 29.24 0.11 32.00
C PHE A 617 28.25 -0.48 33.02
N ASP A 618 27.36 0.37 33.54
CA ASP A 618 26.37 -0.01 34.55
C ASP A 618 25.32 -0.99 33.97
N VAL A 619 25.25 -2.18 34.56
CA VAL A 619 24.33 -3.27 34.19
C VAL A 619 22.86 -2.96 34.49
N ASN A 620 22.57 -1.91 35.24
CA ASN A 620 21.22 -1.50 35.68
C ASN A 620 20.75 -0.16 35.12
N LYS A 621 21.65 0.58 34.44
CA LYS A 621 21.29 1.85 33.82
C LYS A 621 20.38 1.58 32.63
N GLY A 622 19.15 2.08 32.71
CA GLY A 622 18.16 1.95 31.66
C GLY A 622 18.05 3.21 30.81
N THR A 623 17.43 3.06 29.64
CA THR A 623 17.19 4.17 28.68
C THR A 623 16.23 5.22 29.23
N TYR A 624 15.99 6.31 28.49
CA TYR A 624 14.96 7.32 28.79
C TYR A 624 13.51 6.79 28.91
N ILE A 625 13.25 5.54 28.50
CA ILE A 625 11.98 4.81 28.74
C ILE A 625 12.10 3.77 29.87
N ASP A 626 13.14 3.90 30.69
CA ASP A 626 13.56 2.98 31.76
C ASP A 626 13.73 1.52 31.27
N GLU A 627 14.06 1.30 30.00
CA GLU A 627 14.37 -0.05 29.52
C GLU A 627 15.77 -0.44 30.01
N THR A 628 15.83 -1.39 30.94
CA THR A 628 17.09 -1.92 31.50
C THR A 628 17.71 -2.96 30.56
N PRO A 629 19.04 -3.18 30.63
CA PRO A 629 19.72 -4.23 29.87
C PRO A 629 19.07 -5.61 30.05
N LEU A 630 18.65 -5.93 31.29
CA LEU A 630 17.99 -7.20 31.62
C LEU A 630 16.59 -7.30 31.00
N THR A 631 15.79 -6.23 31.03
CA THR A 631 14.49 -6.23 30.35
C THR A 631 14.63 -6.35 28.83
N ALA A 632 15.62 -5.69 28.22
CA ALA A 632 15.90 -5.80 26.79
C ALA A 632 16.35 -7.22 26.40
N ALA A 633 17.22 -7.85 27.20
CA ALA A 633 17.65 -9.23 26.98
C ALA A 633 16.47 -10.22 27.10
N CYS A 634 15.62 -10.05 28.12
CA CYS A 634 14.39 -10.85 28.30
C CYS A 634 13.38 -10.62 27.17
N LEU A 635 13.24 -9.39 26.67
CA LEU A 635 12.34 -9.07 25.55
C LEU A 635 12.73 -9.80 24.27
N ARG A 636 14.03 -10.03 24.06
CA ARG A 636 14.59 -10.71 22.90
C ARG A 636 14.78 -12.21 23.07
N GLY A 637 14.64 -12.74 24.30
CA GLY A 637 14.79 -14.15 24.58
C GLY A 637 16.25 -14.62 24.64
N ASN A 638 17.20 -13.71 24.89
CA ASN A 638 18.62 -14.03 24.88
C ASN A 638 19.06 -14.62 26.23
N GLU A 639 18.80 -15.91 26.45
CA GLU A 639 19.05 -16.63 27.72
C GLU A 639 20.47 -16.43 28.27
N LYS A 640 21.50 -16.55 27.42
CA LYS A 640 22.90 -16.35 27.83
C LYS A 640 23.20 -14.93 28.28
N ILE A 641 22.65 -13.92 27.59
CA ILE A 641 22.83 -12.52 27.98
C ILE A 641 22.11 -12.25 29.31
N VAL A 642 20.92 -12.83 29.49
CA VAL A 642 20.21 -12.79 30.78
C VAL A 642 21.09 -13.39 31.88
N GLN A 643 21.70 -14.55 31.65
CA GLN A 643 22.63 -15.17 32.60
C GLN A 643 23.81 -14.26 32.93
N ILE A 644 24.50 -13.72 31.91
CA ILE A 644 25.64 -12.80 32.08
C ILE A 644 25.24 -11.59 32.93
N LEU A 645 24.11 -10.95 32.61
CA LEU A 645 23.63 -9.78 33.34
C LEU A 645 23.29 -10.10 34.80
N LEU A 646 22.63 -11.23 35.05
CA LEU A 646 22.28 -11.68 36.41
C LEU A 646 23.53 -12.03 37.23
N ASP A 647 24.54 -12.66 36.62
CA ASP A 647 25.81 -12.98 37.29
C ASP A 647 26.65 -11.74 37.59
N LYS A 648 26.51 -10.69 36.78
CA LYS A 648 27.18 -9.39 36.96
C LYS A 648 26.38 -8.39 37.81
N GLY A 649 25.34 -8.85 38.52
CA GLY A 649 24.64 -8.06 39.54
C GLY A 649 23.47 -7.22 39.03
N SER A 650 22.82 -7.62 37.93
CA SER A 650 21.62 -6.94 37.46
C SER A 650 20.43 -7.08 38.43
N LEU A 651 19.65 -6.00 38.58
CA LEU A 651 18.48 -5.94 39.44
C LEU A 651 17.31 -6.72 38.83
N VAL A 652 17.16 -7.97 39.26
CA VAL A 652 16.19 -8.97 38.76
C VAL A 652 14.74 -8.44 38.67
N ASN A 653 14.37 -7.52 39.55
CA ASN A 653 13.00 -7.00 39.69
C ASN A 653 12.84 -5.54 39.22
N GLN A 654 13.85 -4.93 38.62
CA GLN A 654 13.73 -3.54 38.15
C GLN A 654 12.77 -3.46 36.97
N ALA A 655 11.65 -2.76 37.15
CA ALA A 655 10.64 -2.58 36.12
C ALA A 655 11.00 -1.40 35.19
N ASN A 656 10.56 -1.48 33.94
CA ASN A 656 10.63 -0.36 33.00
C ASN A 656 9.52 0.67 33.25
N ARG A 657 9.46 1.73 32.43
CA ARG A 657 8.45 2.81 32.55
C ARG A 657 7.01 2.31 32.37
N SER A 658 6.81 1.17 31.73
CA SER A 658 5.51 0.48 31.60
C SER A 658 5.20 -0.42 32.80
N ARG A 659 5.97 -0.34 33.89
CA ARG A 659 5.91 -1.20 35.07
C ARG A 659 6.08 -2.69 34.76
N MET A 660 6.74 -3.04 33.66
CA MET A 660 7.06 -4.43 33.33
C MET A 660 8.42 -4.81 33.89
N THR A 661 8.44 -5.81 34.76
CA THR A 661 9.67 -6.48 35.25
C THR A 661 10.21 -7.46 34.21
N PRO A 662 11.51 -7.84 34.26
CA PRO A 662 12.09 -8.89 33.42
C PRO A 662 11.24 -10.18 33.40
N MET A 663 10.72 -10.57 34.56
CA MET A 663 9.83 -11.72 34.73
C MET A 663 8.52 -11.56 33.96
N THR A 664 7.85 -10.39 34.04
CA THR A 664 6.61 -10.17 33.26
C THR A 664 6.86 -10.23 31.76
N VAL A 665 7.99 -9.71 31.29
CA VAL A 665 8.38 -9.77 29.88
C VAL A 665 8.61 -11.22 29.45
N ALA A 666 9.37 -11.99 30.22
CA ALA A 666 9.64 -13.41 29.93
C ALA A 666 8.35 -14.26 29.93
N CYS A 667 7.46 -14.04 30.91
CA CYS A 667 6.15 -14.71 30.98
C CYS A 667 5.25 -14.37 29.79
N THR A 668 5.24 -13.11 29.37
CA THR A 668 4.46 -12.64 28.20
C THR A 668 5.02 -13.23 26.90
N LYS A 669 6.35 -13.33 26.77
CA LYS A 669 7.00 -13.87 25.56
C LYS A 669 7.05 -15.40 25.51
N GLY A 670 6.80 -16.09 26.63
CA GLY A 670 6.81 -17.55 26.69
C GLY A 670 8.21 -18.17 26.84
N TYR A 671 9.18 -17.43 27.39
CA TYR A 671 10.55 -17.92 27.55
C TYR A 671 10.73 -18.70 28.85
N GLU A 672 10.37 -19.98 28.82
CA GLU A 672 10.40 -20.91 29.97
C GLU A 672 11.76 -20.92 30.69
N ASN A 673 12.87 -21.08 29.96
CA ASN A 673 14.21 -21.11 30.55
C ASN A 673 14.58 -19.78 31.24
N ILE A 674 14.19 -18.65 30.66
CA ILE A 674 14.44 -17.32 31.24
C ILE A 674 13.58 -17.13 32.49
N VAL A 675 12.33 -17.60 32.50
CA VAL A 675 11.50 -17.60 33.71
C VAL A 675 12.15 -18.44 34.81
N GLN A 676 12.62 -19.66 34.49
CA GLN A 676 13.31 -20.50 35.46
C GLN A 676 14.56 -19.81 36.01
N LEU A 677 15.39 -19.25 35.14
CA LEU A 677 16.61 -18.54 35.53
C LEU A 677 16.32 -17.33 36.43
N LEU A 678 15.30 -16.54 36.11
CA LEU A 678 14.87 -15.42 36.94
C LEU A 678 14.32 -15.89 38.30
N LEU A 679 13.61 -17.02 38.37
CA LEU A 679 13.15 -17.63 39.63
C LEU A 679 14.34 -18.07 40.49
N ASP A 680 15.32 -18.74 39.90
CA ASP A 680 16.53 -19.22 40.58
C ASP A 680 17.35 -18.08 41.19
N LYS A 681 17.33 -16.90 40.55
CA LYS A 681 17.99 -15.67 41.04
C LYS A 681 17.12 -14.80 41.97
N GLY A 682 15.99 -15.31 42.44
CA GLY A 682 15.20 -14.67 43.50
C GLY A 682 14.16 -13.65 43.04
N SER A 683 13.70 -13.70 41.79
CA SER A 683 12.58 -12.86 41.32
C SER A 683 11.27 -13.09 42.09
N ASN A 684 11.13 -14.23 42.77
CA ASN A 684 9.98 -14.58 43.62
C ASN A 684 9.94 -13.83 44.97
N ALA A 685 11.00 -13.10 45.35
CA ALA A 685 11.13 -12.40 46.62
C ALA A 685 10.26 -11.13 46.73
N ILE A 686 9.47 -10.80 45.70
CA ILE A 686 8.50 -9.70 45.75
C ILE A 686 7.43 -10.08 46.79
N LYS A 687 7.39 -9.33 47.91
CA LYS A 687 6.30 -9.40 48.91
C LYS A 687 4.96 -9.36 48.18
N ALA A 688 3.96 -10.12 48.64
CA ALA A 688 2.61 -10.28 48.05
C ALA A 688 1.95 -8.96 47.54
N SER A 689 2.42 -8.46 46.40
CA SER A 689 2.02 -7.21 45.75
C SER A 689 1.34 -7.55 44.43
N GLY A 690 0.61 -6.59 43.84
CA GLY A 690 -0.04 -6.76 42.55
C GLY A 690 0.91 -7.15 41.41
N GLU A 691 2.21 -6.87 41.55
CA GLU A 691 3.24 -7.20 40.56
C GLU A 691 3.56 -8.69 40.48
N ARG A 692 3.61 -9.39 41.63
CA ARG A 692 3.78 -10.86 41.65
C ARG A 692 2.62 -11.53 40.91
N GLN A 693 1.42 -11.03 41.12
CA GLN A 693 0.26 -11.61 40.44
C GLN A 693 0.22 -11.31 38.93
N ALA A 694 0.84 -10.21 38.49
CA ALA A 694 0.94 -9.86 37.09
C ALA A 694 1.72 -10.90 36.25
N HIS A 695 2.71 -11.60 36.83
CA HIS A 695 3.47 -12.65 36.11
C HIS A 695 2.59 -13.84 35.72
N LEU A 696 1.85 -14.39 36.69
CA LEU A 696 0.96 -15.52 36.48
C LEU A 696 -0.18 -15.17 35.53
N ILE A 697 -0.76 -13.97 35.68
CA ILE A 697 -1.81 -13.47 34.78
C ILE A 697 -1.28 -13.30 33.36
N ALA A 698 -0.07 -12.74 33.17
CA ALA A 698 0.54 -12.62 31.86
C ALA A 698 0.75 -13.99 31.20
N ALA A 699 1.28 -14.97 31.93
CA ALA A 699 1.45 -16.34 31.43
C ALA A 699 0.10 -17.00 31.08
N CYS A 700 -0.94 -16.79 31.90
CA CYS A 700 -2.29 -17.29 31.64
C CYS A 700 -2.94 -16.66 30.41
N LYS A 701 -2.73 -15.36 30.20
CA LYS A 701 -3.23 -14.59 29.06
C LYS A 701 -2.56 -15.04 27.76
N GLU A 702 -1.25 -15.24 27.78
CA GLU A 702 -0.49 -15.63 26.59
C GLU A 702 -0.51 -17.14 26.29
N GLY A 703 -1.12 -17.96 27.14
CA GLY A 703 -1.33 -19.38 26.85
C GLY A 703 -0.14 -20.28 27.19
N ASN A 704 0.80 -19.80 28.01
CA ASN A 704 2.05 -20.50 28.33
C ASN A 704 1.86 -21.52 29.47
N GLU A 705 1.25 -22.67 29.15
CA GLU A 705 0.89 -23.74 30.10
C GLU A 705 2.03 -24.15 31.04
N ARG A 706 3.25 -24.36 30.50
CA ARG A 706 4.42 -24.75 31.31
C ARG A 706 4.87 -23.66 32.27
N ILE A 707 4.86 -22.41 31.82
CA ILE A 707 5.19 -21.25 32.68
C ILE A 707 4.13 -21.10 33.77
N VAL A 708 2.85 -21.27 33.45
CA VAL A 708 1.77 -21.26 34.46
C VAL A 708 2.00 -22.34 35.50
N GLN A 709 2.30 -23.58 35.09
CA GLN A 709 2.60 -24.66 36.02
C GLN A 709 3.83 -24.33 36.88
N LEU A 710 4.92 -23.87 36.25
CA LEU A 710 6.16 -23.49 36.93
C LEU A 710 5.94 -22.38 37.98
N LEU A 711 5.16 -21.35 37.65
CA LEU A 711 4.83 -20.28 38.59
C LEU A 711 3.95 -20.79 39.75
N ILE A 712 2.97 -21.65 39.47
CA ILE A 712 2.15 -22.27 40.53
C ILE A 712 3.01 -23.11 41.47
N ASP A 713 3.94 -23.91 40.92
CA ASP A 713 4.85 -24.74 41.72
C ASP A 713 5.82 -23.90 42.57
N ASN A 714 6.10 -22.66 42.13
CA ASN A 714 6.86 -21.64 42.89
C ASN A 714 5.96 -20.76 43.80
N GLY A 715 4.74 -21.21 44.11
CA GLY A 715 3.89 -20.63 45.14
C GLY A 715 3.15 -19.35 44.74
N TYR A 716 2.91 -19.11 43.44
CA TYR A 716 2.02 -18.05 42.99
C TYR A 716 0.55 -18.41 43.26
N ASP A 717 -0.25 -17.45 43.76
CA ASP A 717 -1.65 -17.68 44.12
C ASP A 717 -2.55 -17.63 42.87
N VAL A 718 -3.27 -18.72 42.61
CA VAL A 718 -4.21 -18.81 41.48
C VAL A 718 -5.50 -18.02 41.66
N ASN A 719 -5.82 -17.59 42.89
CA ASN A 719 -7.04 -16.87 43.24
C ASN A 719 -6.85 -15.36 43.36
N GLN A 720 -5.61 -14.88 43.50
CA GLN A 720 -5.34 -13.47 43.68
C GLN A 720 -5.54 -12.69 42.37
N ALA A 721 -6.08 -11.47 42.47
CA ALA A 721 -6.20 -10.56 41.34
C ALA A 721 -5.03 -9.56 41.28
N ASN A 722 -4.68 -9.09 40.08
CA ASN A 722 -3.73 -7.96 39.93
C ASN A 722 -4.40 -6.61 40.28
N GLU A 723 -3.65 -5.52 40.10
CA GLU A 723 -4.14 -4.13 40.29
C GLU A 723 -5.34 -3.78 39.38
N HIS A 724 -5.57 -4.54 38.31
CA HIS A 724 -6.70 -4.41 37.41
C HIS A 724 -7.85 -5.36 37.75
N ARG A 725 -7.87 -5.97 38.94
CA ARG A 725 -8.88 -6.98 39.34
C ARG A 725 -8.98 -8.17 38.38
N GLU A 726 -8.01 -8.37 37.48
CA GLU A 726 -7.95 -9.57 36.65
C GLU A 726 -7.39 -10.72 37.49
N THR A 727 -8.01 -11.90 37.41
CA THR A 727 -7.52 -13.15 38.00
C THR A 727 -6.89 -14.04 36.90
N PRO A 728 -6.05 -15.04 37.26
CA PRO A 728 -5.56 -16.04 36.32
C PRO A 728 -6.68 -16.71 35.51
N LEU A 729 -7.81 -17.04 36.16
CA LEU A 729 -8.96 -17.66 35.50
C LEU A 729 -9.62 -16.73 34.48
N THR A 730 -9.87 -15.46 34.83
CA THR A 730 -10.46 -14.48 33.89
C THR A 730 -9.54 -14.25 32.70
N ALA A 731 -8.22 -14.18 32.92
CA ALA A 731 -7.24 -13.99 31.84
C ALA A 731 -7.20 -15.19 30.89
N ALA A 732 -7.20 -16.41 31.42
CA ALA A 732 -7.24 -17.64 30.62
C ALA A 732 -8.55 -17.77 29.82
N CYS A 733 -9.69 -17.41 30.42
CA CYS A 733 -11.00 -17.43 29.74
C CYS A 733 -11.11 -16.35 28.66
N TYR A 734 -10.60 -15.14 28.92
CA TYR A 734 -10.55 -14.03 27.96
C TYR A 734 -9.72 -14.36 26.70
N LYS A 735 -8.75 -15.26 26.81
CA LYS A 735 -7.92 -15.68 25.68
C LYS A 735 -8.29 -17.05 25.13
N GLY A 736 -9.27 -17.72 25.74
CA GLY A 736 -9.76 -19.03 25.31
C GLY A 736 -8.76 -20.18 25.56
N ASN A 737 -7.85 -20.04 26.53
CA ASN A 737 -6.79 -21.00 26.80
C ASN A 737 -7.29 -22.22 27.59
N GLU A 738 -7.94 -23.17 26.89
CA GLU A 738 -8.65 -24.32 27.49
C GLU A 738 -7.80 -25.11 28.48
N LYS A 739 -6.54 -25.41 28.15
CA LYS A 739 -5.64 -26.19 29.00
C LYS A 739 -5.33 -25.47 30.32
N ILE A 740 -5.08 -24.17 30.26
CA ILE A 740 -4.82 -23.35 31.44
C ILE A 740 -6.10 -23.24 32.27
N VAL A 741 -7.27 -23.08 31.65
CA VAL A 741 -8.54 -23.13 32.38
C VAL A 741 -8.69 -24.45 33.13
N ARG A 742 -8.41 -25.60 32.48
CA ARG A 742 -8.46 -26.92 33.14
C ARG A 742 -7.46 -27.01 34.31
N LEU A 743 -6.26 -26.45 34.14
CA LEU A 743 -5.24 -26.43 35.19
C LEU A 743 -5.66 -25.59 36.41
N LEU A 744 -6.34 -24.47 36.16
CA LEU A 744 -6.71 -23.51 37.20
C LEU A 744 -8.04 -23.85 37.87
N ILE A 745 -9.04 -24.34 37.14
CA ILE A 745 -10.44 -24.39 37.61
C ILE A 745 -10.66 -25.31 38.82
N ASP A 746 -9.80 -26.31 39.02
CA ASP A 746 -9.83 -27.19 40.20
C ASP A 746 -9.27 -26.53 41.46
N LYS A 747 -8.47 -25.47 41.29
CA LYS A 747 -7.78 -24.74 42.34
C LYS A 747 -8.42 -23.38 42.66
N VAL A 748 -9.46 -22.99 41.91
CA VAL A 748 -10.18 -21.72 42.07
C VAL A 748 -11.37 -21.87 43.01
N TYR A 749 -11.50 -20.96 43.99
CA TYR A 749 -12.60 -20.99 44.96
C TYR A 749 -13.92 -20.39 44.44
N ASP A 750 -13.85 -19.36 43.59
CA ASP A 750 -15.01 -18.69 43.02
C ASP A 750 -14.85 -18.53 41.49
N VAL A 751 -15.69 -19.24 40.73
CA VAL A 751 -15.71 -19.19 39.25
C VAL A 751 -16.46 -17.98 38.69
N ASN A 752 -17.11 -17.18 39.56
CA ASN A 752 -17.89 -16.01 39.20
C ASN A 752 -17.16 -14.68 39.49
N VAL A 753 -15.86 -14.74 39.78
CA VAL A 753 -14.99 -13.55 39.88
C VAL A 753 -15.14 -12.66 38.64
N THR A 754 -15.00 -11.34 38.82
CA THR A 754 -15.13 -10.38 37.70
C THR A 754 -13.85 -9.61 37.49
N ASP A 755 -13.51 -9.33 36.24
CA ASP A 755 -12.44 -8.39 35.90
C ASP A 755 -12.80 -6.93 36.25
N ARG A 756 -11.93 -5.98 35.90
CA ARG A 756 -12.18 -4.52 36.11
C ARG A 756 -13.48 -4.06 35.48
N GLU A 757 -13.79 -4.56 34.29
CA GLU A 757 -14.97 -4.16 33.54
C GLU A 757 -16.23 -4.73 34.19
N GLY A 758 -16.13 -5.85 34.90
CA GLY A 758 -17.26 -6.54 35.54
C GLY A 758 -17.65 -7.84 34.82
N SER A 759 -16.81 -8.32 33.90
CA SER A 759 -17.07 -9.51 33.08
C SER A 759 -16.67 -10.77 33.84
N THR A 760 -17.54 -11.79 33.82
CA THR A 760 -17.25 -13.10 34.42
C THR A 760 -16.43 -13.99 33.47
N PRO A 761 -15.70 -15.01 33.99
CA PRO A 761 -15.07 -16.05 33.18
C PRO A 761 -16.01 -16.64 32.13
N LEU A 762 -17.28 -16.87 32.49
CA LEU A 762 -18.29 -17.41 31.58
C LEU A 762 -18.61 -16.44 30.44
N ALA A 763 -18.82 -15.14 30.73
CA ALA A 763 -19.05 -14.14 29.69
C ALA A 763 -17.85 -14.01 28.74
N LEU A 764 -16.64 -14.01 29.29
CA LEU A 764 -15.38 -13.96 28.53
C LEU A 764 -15.19 -15.21 27.67
N ALA A 765 -15.53 -16.40 28.18
CA ALA A 765 -15.49 -17.65 27.42
C ALA A 765 -16.54 -17.67 26.28
N CYS A 766 -17.75 -17.16 26.53
CA CYS A 766 -18.78 -16.97 25.50
C CYS A 766 -18.33 -16.00 24.40
N LEU A 767 -17.63 -14.90 24.74
CA LEU A 767 -17.06 -13.98 23.76
C LEU A 767 -15.97 -14.63 22.89
N ASN A 768 -15.21 -15.57 23.45
CA ASN A 768 -14.22 -16.35 22.70
C ASN A 768 -14.79 -17.55 21.96
N ASN A 769 -16.08 -17.84 22.14
CA ASN A 769 -16.78 -18.94 21.49
C ASN A 769 -16.12 -20.31 21.75
N ASN A 770 -15.61 -20.55 22.96
CA ASN A 770 -14.97 -21.81 23.32
C ASN A 770 -15.93 -22.73 24.09
N ASP A 771 -16.63 -23.59 23.35
CA ASP A 771 -17.66 -24.50 23.87
C ASP A 771 -17.21 -25.32 25.08
N LYS A 772 -15.96 -25.81 25.06
CA LYS A 772 -15.43 -26.67 26.13
C LYS A 772 -15.17 -25.90 27.41
N ILE A 773 -14.63 -24.68 27.32
CA ILE A 773 -14.45 -23.81 28.49
C ILE A 773 -15.83 -23.44 29.06
N ILE A 774 -16.79 -23.11 28.19
CA ILE A 774 -18.15 -22.73 28.60
C ILE A 774 -18.83 -23.89 29.34
N GLN A 775 -18.78 -25.11 28.80
CA GLN A 775 -19.31 -26.30 29.47
C GLN A 775 -18.65 -26.52 30.82
N LEU A 776 -17.32 -26.46 30.87
CA LEU A 776 -16.53 -26.67 32.09
C LEU A 776 -16.85 -25.63 33.18
N LEU A 777 -17.04 -24.36 32.81
CA LEU A 777 -17.44 -23.29 33.74
C LEU A 777 -18.87 -23.51 34.27
N ILE A 778 -19.82 -23.87 33.39
CA ILE A 778 -21.20 -24.18 33.79
C ILE A 778 -21.25 -25.39 34.74
N GLU A 779 -20.48 -26.44 34.47
CA GLU A 779 -20.35 -27.62 35.35
C GLU A 779 -19.81 -27.27 36.73
N ARG A 780 -19.00 -26.21 36.83
CA ARG A 780 -18.44 -25.70 38.09
C ARG A 780 -19.28 -24.61 38.76
N GLY A 781 -20.53 -24.44 38.34
CA GLY A 781 -21.49 -23.56 39.00
C GLY A 781 -21.35 -22.08 38.62
N SER A 782 -20.84 -21.78 37.42
CA SER A 782 -20.93 -20.41 36.90
C SER A 782 -22.38 -19.94 36.78
N ASP A 783 -22.64 -18.73 37.28
CA ASP A 783 -23.95 -18.09 37.16
C ASP A 783 -24.13 -17.53 35.74
N VAL A 784 -25.02 -18.16 34.98
CA VAL A 784 -25.35 -17.82 33.58
C VAL A 784 -25.97 -16.43 33.42
N ASN A 785 -26.45 -15.84 34.52
CA ASN A 785 -27.05 -14.51 34.57
C ASN A 785 -26.10 -13.48 35.14
N HIS A 786 -24.94 -13.84 35.67
CA HIS A 786 -24.07 -12.88 36.34
C HIS A 786 -23.55 -11.82 35.37
N SER A 787 -23.71 -10.56 35.77
CA SER A 787 -23.11 -9.41 35.09
C SER A 787 -22.96 -8.30 36.12
N VAL A 788 -21.78 -7.71 36.23
CA VAL A 788 -21.53 -6.55 37.10
C VAL A 788 -21.40 -5.31 36.21
N GLY A 789 -22.09 -4.23 36.56
CA GLY A 789 -22.07 -2.97 35.80
C GLY A 789 -22.70 -3.10 34.40
N GLU A 790 -22.17 -2.34 33.44
CA GLU A 790 -22.63 -2.33 32.05
C GLU A 790 -21.90 -3.39 31.19
N THR A 791 -21.65 -4.61 31.67
CA THR A 791 -20.87 -5.61 30.91
C THR A 791 -21.71 -6.51 30.00
N TRP A 792 -21.04 -7.36 29.23
CA TRP A 792 -21.68 -8.40 28.42
C TRP A 792 -22.21 -9.51 29.32
N THR A 793 -23.50 -9.85 29.22
CA THR A 793 -23.99 -11.11 29.79
C THR A 793 -23.49 -12.29 28.95
N PRO A 794 -23.32 -13.50 29.54
CA PRO A 794 -22.96 -14.70 28.78
C PRO A 794 -23.85 -14.94 27.56
N LEU A 795 -25.16 -14.68 27.69
CA LEU A 795 -26.12 -14.84 26.61
C LEU A 795 -25.90 -13.83 25.48
N ILE A 796 -25.67 -12.54 25.78
CA ILE A 796 -25.41 -11.52 24.75
C ILE A 796 -24.09 -11.84 24.03
N ALA A 797 -23.05 -12.23 24.79
CA ALA A 797 -21.78 -12.66 24.22
C ALA A 797 -21.95 -13.84 23.24
N ALA A 798 -22.70 -14.87 23.64
CA ALA A 798 -22.99 -16.03 22.78
C ALA A 798 -23.81 -15.65 21.54
N CYS A 799 -24.81 -14.77 21.68
CA CYS A 799 -25.61 -14.25 20.57
C CYS A 799 -24.75 -13.47 19.56
N SER A 800 -23.84 -12.61 20.04
CA SER A 800 -22.92 -11.85 19.18
C SER A 800 -21.86 -12.70 18.47
N LYS A 801 -21.61 -13.92 18.95
CA LYS A 801 -20.75 -14.91 18.28
C LYS A 801 -21.53 -15.87 17.38
N ALA A 802 -22.86 -15.70 17.30
CA ALA A 802 -23.76 -16.51 16.50
C ALA A 802 -23.69 -18.02 16.79
N ASN A 803 -23.37 -18.41 18.03
CA ASN A 803 -23.28 -19.83 18.42
C ASN A 803 -24.62 -20.34 18.97
N GLU A 804 -25.40 -20.96 18.08
CA GLU A 804 -26.71 -21.54 18.37
C GLU A 804 -26.68 -22.55 19.52
N LYS A 805 -25.64 -23.42 19.58
CA LYS A 805 -25.54 -24.48 20.59
C LYS A 805 -25.34 -23.90 21.98
N ILE A 806 -24.48 -22.89 22.10
CA ILE A 806 -24.21 -22.23 23.37
C ILE A 806 -25.40 -21.36 23.81
N VAL A 807 -26.05 -20.67 22.88
CA VAL A 807 -27.29 -19.95 23.21
C VAL A 807 -28.34 -20.91 23.75
N GLN A 808 -28.55 -22.06 23.09
CA GLN A 808 -29.47 -23.09 23.57
C GLN A 808 -29.06 -23.60 24.97
N LEU A 809 -27.78 -23.94 25.15
CA LEU A 809 -27.25 -24.41 26.43
C LEU A 809 -27.49 -23.40 27.56
N LEU A 810 -27.27 -22.10 27.32
CA LEU A 810 -27.49 -21.07 28.33
C LEU A 810 -28.98 -20.92 28.67
N ILE A 811 -29.88 -21.01 27.67
CA ILE A 811 -31.33 -20.98 27.87
C ILE A 811 -31.79 -22.21 28.67
N ASP A 812 -31.31 -23.40 28.34
CA ASP A 812 -31.62 -24.64 29.06
C ASP A 812 -31.16 -24.61 30.53
N LYS A 813 -30.15 -23.78 30.82
CA LYS A 813 -29.64 -23.51 32.18
C LYS A 813 -30.34 -22.35 32.89
N GLY A 814 -31.41 -21.80 32.32
CA GLY A 814 -32.23 -20.77 32.96
C GLY A 814 -31.68 -19.35 32.87
N CYS A 815 -31.00 -19.00 31.78
CA CYS A 815 -30.59 -17.61 31.57
C CYS A 815 -31.80 -16.69 31.30
N ASP A 816 -31.72 -15.44 31.79
CA ASP A 816 -32.70 -14.40 31.55
C ASP A 816 -32.48 -13.81 30.15
N VAL A 817 -33.38 -14.17 29.23
CA VAL A 817 -33.36 -13.73 27.83
C VAL A 817 -33.62 -12.24 27.63
N ASN A 818 -34.04 -11.53 28.69
CA ASN A 818 -34.28 -10.09 28.68
C ASN A 818 -33.18 -9.29 29.40
N LYS A 819 -32.21 -9.97 30.03
CA LYS A 819 -31.12 -9.29 30.73
C LYS A 819 -30.25 -8.53 29.73
N VAL A 820 -30.16 -7.23 29.95
CA VAL A 820 -29.38 -6.31 29.10
C VAL A 820 -27.93 -6.24 29.52
N GLY A 821 -27.05 -5.97 28.56
CA GLY A 821 -25.63 -5.73 28.79
C GLY A 821 -25.26 -4.27 28.55
N TYR A 822 -24.00 -4.03 28.13
CA TYR A 822 -23.47 -2.71 27.79
C TYR A 822 -24.43 -1.91 26.89
N GLY A 823 -24.68 -0.65 27.25
CA GLY A 823 -25.55 0.23 26.47
C GLY A 823 -27.01 -0.21 26.43
N LYS A 824 -27.51 -1.00 27.39
CA LYS A 824 -28.85 -1.63 27.38
C LYS A 824 -29.10 -2.57 26.20
N LYS A 825 -28.04 -3.12 25.60
CA LYS A 825 -28.16 -4.06 24.49
C LYS A 825 -28.87 -5.35 24.93
N THR A 826 -29.88 -5.78 24.19
CA THR A 826 -30.61 -7.03 24.45
C THR A 826 -29.99 -8.21 23.70
N PRO A 827 -30.17 -9.46 24.18
CA PRO A 827 -29.78 -10.66 23.43
C PRO A 827 -30.40 -10.72 22.03
N LEU A 828 -31.67 -10.30 21.90
CA LEU A 828 -32.38 -10.27 20.62
C LEU A 828 -31.78 -9.27 19.64
N LEU A 829 -31.37 -8.09 20.11
CA LEU A 829 -30.70 -7.10 19.27
C LEU A 829 -29.35 -7.64 18.78
N ALA A 830 -28.56 -8.24 19.68
CA ALA A 830 -27.29 -8.89 19.31
C ALA A 830 -27.47 -10.00 18.27
N ALA A 831 -28.48 -10.86 18.42
CA ALA A 831 -28.80 -11.91 17.45
C ALA A 831 -29.28 -11.36 16.09
N THR A 832 -30.01 -10.24 16.11
CA THR A 832 -30.51 -9.57 14.91
C THR A 832 -29.40 -8.87 14.14
N GLU A 833 -28.42 -8.28 14.84
CA GLU A 833 -27.24 -7.67 14.24
C GLU A 833 -26.40 -8.67 13.44
N VAL A 834 -26.16 -9.86 14.01
CA VAL A 834 -25.40 -10.95 13.35
C VAL A 834 -26.24 -11.70 12.30
N ARG A 835 -27.51 -11.33 12.13
CA ARG A 835 -28.45 -11.89 11.13
C ARG A 835 -28.69 -13.40 11.30
N ASN A 836 -28.57 -13.94 12.52
CA ASN A 836 -28.81 -15.36 12.78
C ASN A 836 -30.30 -15.62 13.08
N GLU A 837 -31.03 -16.08 12.07
CA GLU A 837 -32.47 -16.40 12.15
C GLU A 837 -32.81 -17.42 13.23
N LYS A 838 -31.96 -18.43 13.45
CA LYS A 838 -32.26 -19.51 14.41
C LYS A 838 -32.13 -19.03 15.84
N ILE A 839 -31.10 -18.23 16.15
CA ILE A 839 -30.94 -17.61 17.47
C ILE A 839 -32.08 -16.63 17.73
N VAL A 840 -32.45 -15.81 16.74
CA VAL A 840 -33.61 -14.91 16.85
C VAL A 840 -34.89 -15.70 17.15
N LYS A 841 -35.14 -16.79 16.41
CA LYS A 841 -36.28 -17.68 16.68
C LYS A 841 -36.22 -18.23 18.09
N LEU A 842 -35.08 -18.77 18.51
CA LEU A 842 -34.88 -19.37 19.82
C LEU A 842 -35.19 -18.36 20.94
N LEU A 843 -34.61 -17.17 20.90
CA LEU A 843 -34.82 -16.12 21.92
C LEU A 843 -36.30 -15.70 22.03
N ILE A 844 -36.98 -15.56 20.90
CA ILE A 844 -38.39 -15.18 20.86
C ILE A 844 -39.29 -16.29 21.42
N HIS A 845 -39.03 -17.55 21.10
CA HIS A 845 -39.77 -18.68 21.69
C HIS A 845 -39.54 -18.76 23.21
N SER A 846 -38.38 -18.30 23.69
CA SER A 846 -38.06 -18.20 25.11
C SER A 846 -38.61 -16.93 25.80
N GLY A 847 -39.42 -16.10 25.11
CA GLY A 847 -40.13 -14.98 25.74
C GLY A 847 -39.34 -13.66 25.84
N CYS A 848 -38.44 -13.38 24.91
CA CYS A 848 -37.72 -12.10 24.90
C CYS A 848 -38.61 -10.91 24.46
N ASN A 849 -38.29 -9.71 24.95
CA ASN A 849 -38.98 -8.46 24.61
C ASN A 849 -38.54 -7.96 23.23
N VAL A 850 -39.41 -8.12 22.23
CA VAL A 850 -39.15 -7.75 20.82
C VAL A 850 -39.06 -6.24 20.56
N ASN A 851 -39.54 -5.41 21.49
CA ASN A 851 -39.66 -3.95 21.33
C ASN A 851 -38.65 -3.16 22.16
N GLN A 852 -37.78 -3.83 22.92
CA GLN A 852 -36.82 -3.15 23.79
C GLN A 852 -35.69 -2.52 22.98
N ALA A 853 -35.51 -1.21 23.16
CA ALA A 853 -34.43 -0.44 22.56
C ALA A 853 -33.18 -0.43 23.44
N ASP A 854 -32.02 -0.33 22.81
CA ASP A 854 -30.76 -0.01 23.49
C ASP A 854 -30.62 1.50 23.77
N ASN A 855 -29.51 1.94 24.39
CA ASN A 855 -29.25 3.36 24.68
C ASN A 855 -29.09 4.22 23.42
N TYR A 856 -28.84 3.61 22.27
CA TYR A 856 -28.80 4.30 20.98
C TYR A 856 -30.17 4.31 20.30
N GLY A 857 -31.22 3.78 20.94
CA GLY A 857 -32.56 3.66 20.39
C GLY A 857 -32.71 2.55 19.35
N TRP A 858 -31.76 1.63 19.22
CA TRP A 858 -31.84 0.57 18.23
C TRP A 858 -32.81 -0.50 18.71
N ILE A 859 -33.77 -0.81 17.84
CA ILE A 859 -34.83 -1.80 18.08
C ILE A 859 -34.62 -2.96 17.10
N PRO A 860 -34.83 -4.24 17.52
CA PRO A 860 -34.64 -5.40 16.66
C PRO A 860 -35.30 -5.28 15.29
N LEU A 861 -36.53 -4.77 15.21
CA LEU A 861 -37.23 -4.60 13.92
C LEU A 861 -36.52 -3.61 12.99
N ILE A 862 -36.12 -2.43 13.48
CA ILE A 862 -35.40 -1.43 12.69
C ILE A 862 -34.07 -2.02 12.19
N LYS A 863 -33.34 -2.72 13.06
CA LYS A 863 -32.08 -3.37 12.70
C LYS A 863 -32.28 -4.47 11.65
N ALA A 864 -33.34 -5.27 11.76
CA ALA A 864 -33.67 -6.31 10.79
C ALA A 864 -34.00 -5.71 9.40
N CYS A 865 -34.76 -4.62 9.36
CA CYS A 865 -35.07 -3.88 8.13
C CYS A 865 -33.81 -3.26 7.50
N GLU A 866 -32.92 -2.67 8.31
CA GLU A 866 -31.64 -2.14 7.85
C GLU A 866 -30.71 -3.25 7.29
N ASN A 867 -30.73 -4.43 7.93
CA ASN A 867 -29.95 -5.58 7.48
C ASN A 867 -30.51 -6.27 6.24
N GLY A 868 -31.74 -5.95 5.83
CA GLY A 868 -32.41 -6.59 4.70
C GLY A 868 -32.84 -8.04 4.94
N ASN A 869 -32.95 -8.48 6.20
CA ASN A 869 -33.31 -9.87 6.50
C ASN A 869 -34.85 -10.03 6.56
N GLU A 870 -35.45 -10.35 5.41
CA GLU A 870 -36.89 -10.58 5.24
C GLU A 870 -37.48 -11.57 6.26
N LYS A 871 -36.77 -12.67 6.54
CA LYS A 871 -37.28 -13.73 7.42
C LYS A 871 -37.29 -13.29 8.89
N ILE A 872 -36.27 -12.58 9.33
CA ILE A 872 -36.25 -12.00 10.69
C ILE A 872 -37.35 -10.94 10.82
N VAL A 873 -37.51 -10.07 9.81
CA VAL A 873 -38.60 -9.07 9.80
C VAL A 873 -39.96 -9.74 9.90
N GLN A 874 -40.22 -10.75 9.05
CA GLN A 874 -41.48 -11.49 9.08
C GLN A 874 -41.73 -12.09 10.47
N PHE A 875 -40.71 -12.74 11.03
CA PHE A 875 -40.84 -13.42 12.32
C PHE A 875 -41.07 -12.44 13.49
N LEU A 876 -40.44 -11.26 13.46
CA LEU A 876 -40.72 -10.20 14.44
C LEU A 876 -42.16 -9.66 14.28
N ILE A 877 -42.63 -9.46 13.04
CA ILE A 877 -43.98 -9.00 12.74
C ILE A 877 -45.05 -10.02 13.20
N ASP A 878 -44.78 -11.31 13.04
CA ASP A 878 -45.68 -12.39 13.48
C ASP A 878 -45.83 -12.44 15.02
N LYS A 879 -44.94 -11.78 15.75
CA LYS A 879 -44.95 -11.65 17.21
C LYS A 879 -45.39 -10.27 17.69
N GLU A 880 -46.18 -9.58 16.86
CA GLU A 880 -46.84 -8.31 17.19
C GLU A 880 -45.86 -7.22 17.65
N CYS A 881 -44.67 -7.17 17.07
CA CYS A 881 -43.73 -6.07 17.33
C CYS A 881 -44.31 -4.72 16.88
N ASN A 882 -43.86 -3.63 17.51
CA ASN A 882 -44.28 -2.28 17.14
C ASN A 882 -43.63 -1.88 15.80
N VAL A 883 -44.40 -1.98 14.72
CA VAL A 883 -43.97 -1.63 13.36
C VAL A 883 -43.75 -0.14 13.13
N ASN A 884 -44.25 0.71 14.05
CA ASN A 884 -44.09 2.16 14.04
C ASN A 884 -43.07 2.63 15.10
N CYS A 885 -42.22 1.73 15.58
CA CYS A 885 -41.15 2.11 16.49
C CYS A 885 -40.17 3.08 15.80
N VAL A 886 -39.46 3.89 16.60
CA VAL A 886 -38.49 4.87 16.12
C VAL A 886 -37.17 4.70 16.83
N ASP A 887 -36.07 4.85 16.10
CA ASP A 887 -34.72 4.93 16.69
C ASP A 887 -34.37 6.34 17.16
N SER A 888 -33.15 6.55 17.68
CA SER A 888 -32.70 7.88 18.13
C SER A 888 -32.59 8.92 17.02
N PHE A 889 -32.56 8.51 15.75
CA PHE A 889 -32.62 9.41 14.60
C PHE A 889 -34.06 9.68 14.17
N GLY A 890 -35.06 9.14 14.87
CA GLY A 890 -36.47 9.21 14.50
C GLY A 890 -36.85 8.32 13.32
N ARG A 891 -35.99 7.39 12.88
CA ARG A 891 -36.28 6.53 11.73
C ARG A 891 -37.21 5.38 12.13
N THR A 892 -38.22 5.11 11.31
CA THR A 892 -39.08 3.92 11.43
C THR A 892 -38.48 2.72 10.68
N PRO A 893 -38.93 1.49 10.94
CA PRO A 893 -38.59 0.30 10.15
C PRO A 893 -38.81 0.51 8.64
N MET A 894 -39.85 1.27 8.30
CA MET A 894 -40.20 1.60 6.92
C MET A 894 -39.19 2.54 6.27
N ILE A 895 -38.75 3.59 6.97
CA ILE A 895 -37.67 4.46 6.50
C ILE A 895 -36.39 3.64 6.30
N ALA A 896 -36.04 2.76 7.24
CA ALA A 896 -34.88 1.88 7.11
C ALA A 896 -34.96 0.96 5.87
N ALA A 897 -36.14 0.37 5.59
CA ALA A 897 -36.37 -0.44 4.39
C ALA A 897 -36.25 0.37 3.09
N CYS A 898 -36.78 1.60 3.07
CA CYS A 898 -36.69 2.53 1.94
C CYS A 898 -35.27 3.03 1.68
N VAL A 899 -34.46 3.25 2.73
CA VAL A 899 -33.03 3.59 2.59
C VAL A 899 -32.26 2.45 1.95
N LYS A 900 -32.54 1.20 2.36
CA LYS A 900 -31.83 0.02 1.87
C LYS A 900 -32.33 -0.55 0.55
N GLY A 901 -33.47 -0.07 0.04
CA GLY A 901 -34.02 -0.54 -1.23
C GLY A 901 -34.73 -1.90 -1.14
N ASN A 902 -35.14 -2.35 0.04
CA ASN A 902 -35.69 -3.70 0.24
C ASN A 902 -37.21 -3.75 -0.02
N MET A 903 -37.61 -3.96 -1.27
CA MET A 903 -39.01 -3.91 -1.71
C MET A 903 -39.93 -4.92 -0.99
N LYS A 904 -39.46 -6.15 -0.74
CA LYS A 904 -40.24 -7.17 -0.04
C LYS A 904 -40.49 -6.81 1.42
N ILE A 905 -39.47 -6.32 2.14
CA ILE A 905 -39.61 -5.84 3.52
C ILE A 905 -40.60 -4.68 3.58
N LEU A 906 -40.52 -3.76 2.62
CA LEU A 906 -41.47 -2.66 2.50
C LEU A 906 -42.92 -3.16 2.36
N GLN A 907 -43.16 -4.16 1.49
CA GLN A 907 -44.49 -4.78 1.33
C GLN A 907 -44.98 -5.42 2.64
N LEU A 908 -44.11 -6.13 3.36
CA LEU A 908 -44.45 -6.73 4.67
C LEU A 908 -44.90 -5.66 5.68
N LEU A 909 -44.18 -4.55 5.75
CA LEU A 909 -44.50 -3.45 6.66
C LEU A 909 -45.82 -2.77 6.30
N ILE A 910 -46.06 -2.49 5.02
CA ILE A 910 -47.31 -1.83 4.56
C ILE A 910 -48.55 -2.66 4.91
N ASN A 911 -48.46 -3.99 4.81
CA ASN A 911 -49.55 -4.89 5.19
C ASN A 911 -49.93 -4.81 6.68
N LYS A 912 -49.08 -4.22 7.52
CA LYS A 912 -49.28 -4.06 8.97
C LYS A 912 -49.63 -2.64 9.40
N LYS A 913 -50.17 -1.82 8.48
CA LYS A 913 -50.66 -0.44 8.74
C LYS A 913 -49.58 0.50 9.31
N CYS A 914 -48.36 0.46 8.78
CA CYS A 914 -47.30 1.41 9.15
C CYS A 914 -47.67 2.87 8.81
N ASN A 915 -47.10 3.82 9.57
CA ASN A 915 -47.21 5.25 9.26
C ASN A 915 -46.29 5.63 8.09
N VAL A 916 -46.88 5.71 6.91
CA VAL A 916 -46.20 6.02 5.64
C VAL A 916 -45.72 7.47 5.51
N ASN A 917 -46.21 8.36 6.38
CA ASN A 917 -45.90 9.80 6.38
C ASN A 917 -45.01 10.21 7.56
N HIS A 918 -44.55 9.27 8.38
CA HIS A 918 -43.63 9.58 9.48
C HIS A 918 -42.34 10.18 8.92
N THR A 919 -41.80 11.16 9.63
CA THR A 919 -40.55 11.83 9.25
C THR A 919 -39.48 11.56 10.29
N ASP A 920 -38.28 11.20 9.83
CA ASP A 920 -37.13 11.11 10.73
C ASP A 920 -36.65 12.49 11.21
N GLY A 921 -35.61 12.52 12.05
CA GLY A 921 -35.02 13.74 12.61
C GLY A 921 -34.39 14.68 11.57
N PHE A 922 -34.21 14.21 10.33
CA PHE A 922 -33.75 15.03 9.20
C PHE A 922 -34.92 15.50 8.31
N GLY A 923 -36.16 15.15 8.65
CA GLY A 923 -37.36 15.47 7.89
C GLY A 923 -37.61 14.54 6.70
N PHE A 924 -36.95 13.37 6.62
CA PHE A 924 -37.21 12.40 5.56
C PHE A 924 -38.43 11.53 5.88
N THR A 925 -39.41 11.54 4.98
CA THR A 925 -40.45 10.50 4.85
C THR A 925 -39.89 9.24 4.18
N PRO A 926 -40.56 8.07 4.26
CA PRO A 926 -40.20 6.88 3.48
C PRO A 926 -39.99 7.14 1.98
N LEU A 927 -40.86 7.92 1.33
CA LEU A 927 -40.74 8.25 -0.09
C LEU A 927 -39.53 9.16 -0.37
N THR A 928 -39.32 10.21 0.43
CA THR A 928 -38.16 11.10 0.26
C THR A 928 -36.84 10.35 0.48
N ALA A 929 -36.79 9.42 1.44
CA ALA A 929 -35.65 8.53 1.64
C ALA A 929 -35.42 7.64 0.42
N ALA A 930 -36.46 7.00 -0.12
CA ALA A 930 -36.34 6.19 -1.34
C ALA A 930 -35.80 7.00 -2.54
N CYS A 931 -36.24 8.25 -2.71
CA CYS A 931 -35.72 9.16 -3.73
C CYS A 931 -34.24 9.53 -3.48
N ARG A 932 -33.87 9.86 -2.24
CA ARG A 932 -32.50 10.23 -1.85
C ARG A 932 -31.50 9.10 -2.02
N TYR A 933 -31.93 7.85 -1.84
CA TYR A 933 -31.07 6.68 -1.99
C TYR A 933 -31.21 6.00 -3.37
N GLY A 934 -31.97 6.60 -4.30
CA GLY A 934 -32.02 6.15 -5.69
C GLY A 934 -32.85 4.88 -5.93
N ASN A 935 -33.76 4.51 -5.03
CA ASN A 935 -34.51 3.25 -5.06
C ASN A 935 -35.74 3.35 -5.99
N VAL A 936 -35.50 3.27 -7.31
CA VAL A 936 -36.52 3.47 -8.37
C VAL A 936 -37.75 2.57 -8.22
N GLU A 937 -37.56 1.29 -7.90
CA GLU A 937 -38.67 0.32 -7.74
C GLU A 937 -39.61 0.71 -6.59
N ILE A 938 -39.04 1.10 -5.44
CA ILE A 938 -39.81 1.57 -4.29
C ILE A 938 -40.55 2.87 -4.61
N VAL A 939 -39.89 3.80 -5.31
CA VAL A 939 -40.52 5.07 -5.72
C VAL A 939 -41.70 4.80 -6.66
N GLN A 940 -41.51 3.95 -7.67
CA GLN A 940 -42.59 3.55 -8.59
C GLN A 940 -43.76 2.94 -7.80
N PHE A 941 -43.46 2.05 -6.86
CA PHE A 941 -44.49 1.42 -6.04
C PHE A 941 -45.29 2.43 -5.20
N PHE A 942 -44.62 3.41 -4.57
CA PHE A 942 -45.32 4.47 -3.83
C PHE A 942 -46.20 5.33 -4.73
N ILE A 943 -45.73 5.62 -5.95
CA ILE A 943 -46.50 6.33 -6.98
C ILE A 943 -47.73 5.53 -7.40
N ASP A 944 -47.59 4.23 -7.64
CA ASP A 944 -48.69 3.35 -8.07
C ASP A 944 -49.76 3.19 -6.97
N LYS A 945 -49.36 3.27 -5.70
CA LYS A 945 -50.26 3.29 -4.55
C LYS A 945 -50.93 4.65 -4.30
N GLY A 946 -50.63 5.67 -5.11
CA GLY A 946 -51.26 6.98 -5.02
C GLY A 946 -50.85 7.79 -3.78
N TRP A 947 -49.65 7.58 -3.25
CA TRP A 947 -49.16 8.34 -2.10
C TRP A 947 -48.74 9.75 -2.50
N ASN A 948 -48.80 10.68 -1.54
CA ASN A 948 -48.49 12.08 -1.80
C ASN A 948 -47.02 12.24 -2.24
N VAL A 949 -46.82 12.57 -3.51
CA VAL A 949 -45.50 12.78 -4.13
C VAL A 949 -44.84 14.12 -3.74
N ASP A 950 -45.57 15.01 -3.07
CA ASP A 950 -45.07 16.26 -2.51
C ASP A 950 -44.91 16.17 -0.97
N CYS A 951 -44.80 14.97 -0.41
CA CYS A 951 -44.62 14.78 1.04
C CYS A 951 -43.27 15.33 1.52
N ALA A 952 -43.24 16.14 2.57
CA ALA A 952 -42.01 16.63 3.18
C ALA A 952 -42.17 16.76 4.69
N GLY A 953 -41.09 16.47 5.43
CA GLY A 953 -41.04 16.73 6.87
C GLY A 953 -40.73 18.18 7.21
N PHE A 954 -40.81 18.52 8.50
CA PHE A 954 -40.45 19.84 8.99
C PHE A 954 -38.99 20.15 8.61
N ARG A 955 -38.79 21.10 7.69
CA ARG A 955 -37.49 21.48 7.09
C ARG A 955 -36.83 20.46 6.16
N GLY A 956 -37.46 19.32 5.89
CA GLY A 956 -36.94 18.28 5.00
C GLY A 956 -37.19 18.55 3.51
N PRO A 957 -36.47 17.85 2.59
CA PRO A 957 -36.70 17.96 1.15
C PRO A 957 -37.98 17.25 0.71
N THR A 958 -38.61 17.75 -0.36
CA THR A 958 -39.64 16.97 -1.10
C THR A 958 -38.99 15.79 -1.84
N PRO A 959 -39.78 14.79 -2.30
CA PRO A 959 -39.24 13.66 -3.07
C PRO A 959 -38.55 14.12 -4.35
N LEU A 960 -39.10 15.16 -5.00
CA LEU A 960 -38.50 15.77 -6.19
C LEU A 960 -37.14 16.43 -5.87
N ILE A 961 -37.06 17.24 -4.81
CA ILE A 961 -35.78 17.86 -4.38
C ILE A 961 -34.75 16.77 -4.04
N ALA A 962 -35.16 15.73 -3.30
CA ALA A 962 -34.28 14.62 -2.93
C ALA A 962 -33.74 13.89 -4.17
N ALA A 963 -34.57 13.65 -5.19
CA ALA A 963 -34.17 13.04 -6.45
C ALA A 963 -33.23 13.93 -7.28
N CYS A 964 -33.48 15.24 -7.31
CA CYS A 964 -32.66 16.23 -8.01
C CYS A 964 -31.24 16.32 -7.43
N LEU A 965 -31.10 16.29 -6.10
CA LEU A 965 -29.77 16.34 -5.45
C LEU A 965 -28.87 15.14 -5.82
N ILE A 966 -29.45 14.00 -6.17
CA ILE A 966 -28.72 12.80 -6.59
C ILE A 966 -28.51 12.78 -8.12
N GLY A 967 -29.29 13.56 -8.87
CA GLY A 967 -29.23 13.58 -10.32
C GLY A 967 -29.91 12.37 -11.00
N ASN A 968 -30.78 11.64 -10.31
CA ASN A 968 -31.43 10.45 -10.86
C ASN A 968 -32.62 10.80 -11.78
N MET A 969 -32.35 10.91 -13.08
CA MET A 969 -33.33 11.28 -14.11
C MET A 969 -34.58 10.39 -14.12
N LYS A 970 -34.43 9.08 -13.87
CA LYS A 970 -35.57 8.14 -13.90
C LYS A 970 -36.56 8.49 -12.80
N ILE A 971 -36.09 8.69 -11.57
CA ILE A 971 -36.94 9.06 -10.43
C ILE A 971 -37.61 10.42 -10.67
N VAL A 972 -36.88 11.39 -11.20
CA VAL A 972 -37.44 12.71 -11.54
C VAL A 972 -38.56 12.58 -12.58
N GLN A 973 -38.36 11.80 -13.65
CA GLN A 973 -39.39 11.54 -14.66
C GLN A 973 -40.64 10.88 -14.06
N LEU A 974 -40.45 9.88 -13.19
CA LEU A 974 -41.57 9.21 -12.51
C LEU A 974 -42.40 10.17 -11.66
N LEU A 975 -41.75 11.06 -10.90
CA LEU A 975 -42.43 12.06 -10.07
C LEU A 975 -43.16 13.10 -10.94
N LEU A 976 -42.52 13.59 -12.01
CA LEU A 976 -43.10 14.59 -12.91
C LEU A 976 -44.34 14.08 -13.67
N HIS A 977 -44.42 12.77 -13.95
CA HIS A 977 -45.59 12.15 -14.56
C HIS A 977 -46.85 12.18 -13.67
N LYS A 978 -46.72 12.53 -12.39
CA LYS A 978 -47.81 12.59 -11.40
C LYS A 978 -48.15 14.00 -10.93
N GLU A 979 -47.90 15.00 -11.79
CA GLU A 979 -48.24 16.41 -11.52
C GLU A 979 -47.61 16.97 -10.23
N CYS A 980 -46.43 16.48 -9.83
CA CYS A 980 -45.72 17.02 -8.67
C CYS A 980 -45.38 18.50 -8.86
N ASN A 981 -45.40 19.27 -7.77
CA ASN A 981 -45.15 20.70 -7.85
C ASN A 981 -43.64 20.98 -8.04
N VAL A 982 -43.26 21.29 -9.28
CA VAL A 982 -41.88 21.61 -9.69
C VAL A 982 -41.29 22.86 -9.02
N ASN A 983 -42.12 23.67 -8.36
CA ASN A 983 -41.72 24.87 -7.64
C ASN A 983 -41.81 24.71 -6.11
N HIS A 984 -42.16 23.53 -5.60
CA HIS A 984 -42.25 23.30 -4.16
C HIS A 984 -40.87 23.38 -3.53
N THR A 985 -40.71 24.25 -2.53
CA THR A 985 -39.44 24.46 -1.83
C THR A 985 -39.34 23.61 -0.58
N ASP A 986 -38.14 23.12 -0.25
CA ASP A 986 -37.90 22.56 1.08
C ASP A 986 -37.93 23.65 2.17
N GLY A 987 -37.81 23.28 3.45
CA GLY A 987 -37.82 24.30 4.51
C GLY A 987 -36.53 25.13 4.63
N MET A 988 -35.56 24.95 3.73
CA MET A 988 -34.46 25.88 3.49
C MET A 988 -34.77 26.82 2.30
N GLY A 989 -35.96 26.75 1.71
CA GLY A 989 -36.34 27.54 0.55
C GLY A 989 -35.73 27.06 -0.77
N ARG A 990 -35.06 25.91 -0.80
CA ARG A 990 -34.41 25.40 -2.03
C ARG A 990 -35.46 24.85 -2.98
N THR A 991 -35.37 25.22 -4.25
CA THR A 991 -36.22 24.68 -5.32
C THR A 991 -35.63 23.38 -5.92
N PRO A 992 -36.42 22.57 -6.64
CA PRO A 992 -35.90 21.46 -7.44
C PRO A 992 -34.81 21.87 -8.43
N LEU A 993 -34.91 23.07 -9.02
CA LEU A 993 -33.89 23.63 -9.91
C LEU A 993 -32.57 23.89 -9.17
N THR A 994 -32.62 24.55 -8.00
CA THR A 994 -31.42 24.78 -7.16
C THR A 994 -30.76 23.46 -6.75
N ALA A 995 -31.57 22.45 -6.43
CA ALA A 995 -31.10 21.10 -6.13
C ALA A 995 -30.46 20.40 -7.35
N ALA A 996 -31.05 20.54 -8.55
CA ALA A 996 -30.50 19.97 -9.78
C ALA A 996 -29.16 20.60 -10.18
N CYS A 997 -29.00 21.91 -9.98
CA CYS A 997 -27.72 22.61 -10.17
C CYS A 997 -26.61 22.09 -9.24
N SER A 998 -26.97 21.63 -8.03
CA SER A 998 -26.03 21.03 -7.09
C SER A 998 -25.69 19.57 -7.42
N GLY A 999 -26.53 18.86 -8.18
CA GLY A 999 -26.35 17.45 -8.55
C GLY A 999 -25.60 17.20 -9.87
N HIS A 1000 -24.96 18.23 -10.46
CA HIS A 1000 -24.17 18.20 -11.70
C HIS A 1000 -24.86 17.63 -12.96
N ASN A 1001 -26.19 17.57 -13.02
CA ASN A 1001 -26.90 16.99 -14.16
C ASN A 1001 -27.54 18.08 -15.05
N GLU A 1002 -26.83 18.44 -16.14
CA GLU A 1002 -27.27 19.46 -17.10
C GLU A 1002 -28.64 19.17 -17.73
N LYS A 1003 -28.95 17.91 -18.03
CA LYS A 1003 -30.24 17.52 -18.60
C LYS A 1003 -31.41 17.77 -17.65
N LEU A 1004 -31.20 17.59 -16.35
CA LEU A 1004 -32.20 17.91 -15.34
C LEU A 1004 -32.42 19.41 -15.23
N VAL A 1005 -31.34 20.20 -15.25
CA VAL A 1005 -31.44 21.67 -15.25
C VAL A 1005 -32.22 22.15 -16.48
N GLN A 1006 -31.88 21.64 -17.67
CA GLN A 1006 -32.59 21.96 -18.90
C GLN A 1006 -34.09 21.63 -18.80
N LEU A 1007 -34.43 20.44 -18.30
CA LEU A 1007 -35.82 20.02 -18.10
C LEU A 1007 -36.59 20.98 -17.19
N PHE A 1008 -36.00 21.43 -16.08
CA PHE A 1008 -36.68 22.36 -15.16
C PHE A 1008 -36.84 23.77 -15.74
N ILE A 1009 -35.89 24.23 -16.54
CA ILE A 1009 -36.00 25.49 -17.29
C ILE A 1009 -37.15 25.40 -18.30
N GLU A 1010 -37.22 24.30 -19.08
CA GLU A 1010 -38.31 24.06 -20.04
C GLU A 1010 -39.70 23.96 -19.36
N LYS A 1011 -39.74 23.54 -18.09
CA LYS A 1011 -40.94 23.51 -17.26
C LYS A 1011 -41.30 24.87 -16.63
N GLY A 1012 -40.54 25.92 -16.91
CA GLY A 1012 -40.83 27.29 -16.47
C GLY A 1012 -40.44 27.59 -15.01
N CYS A 1013 -39.44 26.89 -14.45
CA CYS A 1013 -38.94 27.20 -13.11
C CYS A 1013 -38.21 28.56 -13.10
N ASP A 1014 -38.40 29.33 -12.03
CA ASP A 1014 -37.71 30.62 -11.85
C ASP A 1014 -36.22 30.43 -11.57
N VAL A 1015 -35.38 30.84 -12.53
CA VAL A 1015 -33.92 30.73 -12.46
C VAL A 1015 -33.27 31.68 -11.43
N ASN A 1016 -34.00 32.67 -10.93
CA ASN A 1016 -33.52 33.68 -9.98
C ASN A 1016 -34.08 33.48 -8.56
N ARG A 1017 -34.89 32.45 -8.33
CA ARG A 1017 -35.47 32.18 -7.02
C ARG A 1017 -34.38 31.75 -6.03
N ALA A 1018 -34.18 32.56 -5.00
CA ALA A 1018 -33.20 32.31 -3.95
C ALA A 1018 -33.78 31.50 -2.78
N ASP A 1019 -32.91 30.70 -2.16
CA ASP A 1019 -33.20 30.00 -0.89
C ASP A 1019 -33.16 30.97 0.31
N ILE A 1020 -33.41 30.47 1.55
CA ILE A 1020 -33.41 31.34 2.75
C ILE A 1020 -32.05 31.98 3.05
N MET A 1021 -30.97 31.43 2.51
CA MET A 1021 -29.61 31.95 2.63
C MET A 1021 -29.27 32.90 1.48
N GLY A 1022 -30.18 33.09 0.52
CA GLY A 1022 -29.97 33.91 -0.67
C GLY A 1022 -29.27 33.19 -1.82
N HIS A 1023 -29.08 31.87 -1.76
CA HIS A 1023 -28.47 31.14 -2.87
C HIS A 1023 -29.47 30.93 -4.02
N THR A 1024 -29.09 31.37 -5.20
CA THR A 1024 -29.80 31.14 -6.47
C THR A 1024 -29.29 29.87 -7.17
N PRO A 1025 -30.04 29.30 -8.15
CA PRO A 1025 -29.54 28.26 -9.05
C PRO A 1025 -28.15 28.58 -9.64
N LEU A 1026 -27.91 29.83 -10.03
CA LEU A 1026 -26.63 30.28 -10.59
C LEU A 1026 -25.51 30.22 -9.55
N THR A 1027 -25.72 30.71 -8.32
CA THR A 1027 -24.71 30.62 -7.26
C THR A 1027 -24.37 29.17 -6.90
N ALA A 1028 -25.38 28.28 -6.85
CA ALA A 1028 -25.18 26.85 -6.61
C ALA A 1028 -24.37 26.19 -7.75
N ALA A 1029 -24.65 26.53 -9.02
CA ALA A 1029 -23.88 26.03 -10.16
C ALA A 1029 -22.42 26.52 -10.16
N CYS A 1030 -22.19 27.78 -9.75
CA CYS A 1030 -20.84 28.33 -9.59
C CYS A 1030 -20.04 27.61 -8.49
N SER A 1031 -20.63 27.39 -7.32
CA SER A 1031 -19.95 26.69 -6.21
C SER A 1031 -19.63 25.22 -6.50
N ASN A 1032 -20.37 24.59 -7.43
CA ASN A 1032 -20.15 23.21 -7.87
C ASN A 1032 -19.37 23.12 -9.20
N GLU A 1033 -18.74 24.21 -9.63
CA GLU A 1033 -17.77 24.26 -10.74
C GLU A 1033 -18.28 23.78 -12.12
N ASN A 1034 -19.61 23.77 -12.35
CA ASN A 1034 -20.18 23.29 -13.61
C ASN A 1034 -20.40 24.43 -14.62
N ALA A 1035 -19.39 24.69 -15.47
CA ALA A 1035 -19.41 25.78 -16.46
C ALA A 1035 -20.48 25.63 -17.56
N ALA A 1036 -21.01 24.43 -17.80
CA ALA A 1036 -22.09 24.19 -18.75
C ALA A 1036 -23.44 24.60 -18.16
N ILE A 1037 -23.73 24.18 -16.93
CA ILE A 1037 -24.94 24.60 -16.19
C ILE A 1037 -24.93 26.13 -15.97
N VAL A 1038 -23.78 26.72 -15.62
CA VAL A 1038 -23.64 28.19 -15.51
C VAL A 1038 -24.01 28.88 -16.82
N GLN A 1039 -23.55 28.35 -17.95
CA GLN A 1039 -23.89 28.91 -19.27
C GLN A 1039 -25.39 28.82 -19.55
N LEU A 1040 -25.96 27.64 -19.33
CA LEU A 1040 -27.37 27.37 -19.56
C LEU A 1040 -28.26 28.30 -18.72
N LEU A 1041 -27.91 28.53 -17.46
CA LEU A 1041 -28.63 29.45 -16.57
C LEU A 1041 -28.52 30.92 -17.00
N ILE A 1042 -27.32 31.36 -17.39
CA ILE A 1042 -27.08 32.71 -17.91
C ILE A 1042 -27.89 32.97 -19.18
N ASP A 1043 -27.89 32.02 -20.11
CA ASP A 1043 -28.60 32.15 -21.39
C ASP A 1043 -30.13 32.17 -21.19
N ASN A 1044 -30.62 31.69 -20.05
CA ASN A 1044 -32.03 31.74 -19.65
C ASN A 1044 -32.35 32.85 -18.64
N GLY A 1045 -31.52 33.89 -18.54
CA GLY A 1045 -31.86 35.13 -17.82
C GLY A 1045 -31.53 35.13 -16.32
N SER A 1046 -30.55 34.35 -15.88
CA SER A 1046 -30.06 34.42 -14.49
C SER A 1046 -29.35 35.75 -14.20
N ASP A 1047 -29.65 36.35 -13.04
CA ASP A 1047 -29.00 37.56 -12.56
C ASP A 1047 -27.60 37.24 -12.01
N VAL A 1048 -26.57 37.73 -12.71
CA VAL A 1048 -25.16 37.53 -12.36
C VAL A 1048 -24.69 38.36 -11.17
N ASN A 1049 -25.49 39.33 -10.72
CA ASN A 1049 -25.16 40.27 -9.64
C ASN A 1049 -26.00 40.08 -8.38
N GLN A 1050 -26.91 39.10 -8.35
CA GLN A 1050 -27.71 38.80 -7.16
C GLN A 1050 -26.81 38.38 -6.00
N ILE A 1051 -27.03 38.99 -4.83
CA ILE A 1051 -26.26 38.73 -3.62
C ILE A 1051 -27.00 37.77 -2.67
N ASP A 1052 -26.25 36.89 -2.03
CA ASP A 1052 -26.76 36.04 -0.96
C ASP A 1052 -26.81 36.78 0.40
N GLY A 1053 -27.27 36.11 1.46
CA GLY A 1053 -27.35 36.66 2.82
C GLY A 1053 -26.00 36.98 3.47
N LYS A 1054 -24.88 36.56 2.86
CA LYS A 1054 -23.50 36.94 3.23
C LYS A 1054 -22.96 38.06 2.34
N GLY A 1055 -23.69 38.48 1.31
CA GLY A 1055 -23.26 39.46 0.31
C GLY A 1055 -22.44 38.85 -0.84
N TRP A 1056 -22.49 37.53 -1.06
CA TRP A 1056 -21.77 36.87 -2.14
C TRP A 1056 -22.56 36.91 -3.44
N THR A 1057 -21.88 37.26 -4.52
CA THR A 1057 -22.39 37.15 -5.90
C THR A 1057 -21.98 35.82 -6.53
N PRO A 1058 -22.62 35.40 -7.64
CA PRO A 1058 -22.10 34.33 -8.49
C PRO A 1058 -20.62 34.46 -8.83
N LEU A 1059 -20.14 35.69 -9.07
CA LEU A 1059 -18.73 35.97 -9.35
C LEU A 1059 -17.84 35.65 -8.14
N THR A 1060 -18.25 36.03 -6.93
CA THR A 1060 -17.54 35.69 -5.69
C THR A 1060 -17.46 34.17 -5.49
N SER A 1061 -18.56 33.45 -5.72
CA SER A 1061 -18.58 31.98 -5.67
C SER A 1061 -17.67 31.34 -6.72
N GLY A 1062 -17.65 31.86 -7.94
CA GLY A 1062 -16.74 31.40 -9.00
C GLY A 1062 -15.26 31.71 -8.75
N CYS A 1063 -14.96 32.85 -8.11
CA CYS A 1063 -13.60 33.18 -7.66
C CYS A 1063 -13.14 32.25 -6.54
N LYS A 1064 -14.02 31.92 -5.58
CA LYS A 1064 -13.74 30.98 -4.48
C LYS A 1064 -13.53 29.56 -4.98
N SER A 1065 -14.25 29.13 -6.02
CA SER A 1065 -14.12 27.79 -6.61
C SER A 1065 -13.00 27.70 -7.65
N GLU A 1066 -12.19 28.76 -7.84
CA GLU A 1066 -10.99 28.81 -8.69
C GLU A 1066 -11.19 28.49 -10.19
N ASN A 1067 -12.44 28.45 -10.65
CA ASN A 1067 -12.77 28.09 -12.03
C ASN A 1067 -12.77 29.34 -12.93
N TRP A 1068 -11.63 29.61 -13.57
CA TRP A 1068 -11.44 30.79 -14.42
C TRP A 1068 -12.41 30.86 -15.61
N MET A 1069 -12.91 29.73 -16.11
CA MET A 1069 -13.90 29.72 -17.20
C MET A 1069 -15.26 30.24 -16.73
N ILE A 1070 -15.68 29.90 -15.51
CA ILE A 1070 -16.90 30.43 -14.89
C ILE A 1070 -16.73 31.93 -14.62
N VAL A 1071 -15.61 32.34 -14.02
CA VAL A 1071 -15.29 33.76 -13.79
C VAL A 1071 -15.32 34.56 -15.09
N LYS A 1072 -14.74 34.01 -16.17
CA LYS A 1072 -14.78 34.64 -17.50
C LYS A 1072 -16.20 34.89 -17.97
N LYS A 1073 -17.04 33.85 -17.96
CA LYS A 1073 -18.43 33.94 -18.43
C LYS A 1073 -19.24 34.97 -17.63
N LEU A 1074 -19.05 35.00 -16.31
CA LEU A 1074 -19.72 35.93 -15.41
C LEU A 1074 -19.28 37.38 -15.68
N ILE A 1075 -17.99 37.62 -15.86
CA ILE A 1075 -17.42 38.93 -16.23
C ILE A 1075 -17.93 39.39 -17.60
N ASP A 1076 -17.93 38.51 -18.60
CA ASP A 1076 -18.38 38.81 -19.97
C ASP A 1076 -19.88 39.20 -20.01
N LYS A 1077 -20.66 38.73 -19.02
CA LYS A 1077 -22.10 39.04 -18.85
C LYS A 1077 -22.38 40.19 -17.90
N GLY A 1078 -21.35 40.94 -17.45
CA GLY A 1078 -21.52 42.18 -16.69
C GLY A 1078 -21.58 42.00 -15.18
N SER A 1079 -20.89 41.00 -14.63
CA SER A 1079 -20.72 40.88 -13.17
C SER A 1079 -19.93 42.05 -12.58
N ASP A 1080 -20.38 42.59 -11.45
CA ASP A 1080 -19.67 43.63 -10.70
C ASP A 1080 -18.46 43.04 -9.96
N VAL A 1081 -17.26 43.41 -10.43
CA VAL A 1081 -15.97 42.98 -9.86
C VAL A 1081 -15.62 43.66 -8.54
N ASN A 1082 -16.37 44.70 -8.15
CA ASN A 1082 -16.15 45.49 -6.95
C ASN A 1082 -17.23 45.28 -5.87
N GLN A 1083 -18.25 44.45 -6.13
CA GLN A 1083 -19.26 44.12 -5.14
C GLN A 1083 -18.59 43.51 -3.89
N THR A 1084 -18.93 44.04 -2.72
CA THR A 1084 -18.38 43.58 -1.45
C THR A 1084 -19.36 42.69 -0.71
N ASP A 1085 -18.82 41.72 0.02
CA ASP A 1085 -19.61 40.93 0.96
C ASP A 1085 -19.86 41.69 2.28
N GLY A 1086 -20.61 41.09 3.21
CA GLY A 1086 -20.92 41.71 4.52
C GLY A 1086 -19.70 42.05 5.40
N LYS A 1087 -18.49 41.65 5.00
CA LYS A 1087 -17.21 41.96 5.66
C LYS A 1087 -16.33 42.92 4.86
N GLY A 1088 -16.80 43.40 3.70
CA GLY A 1088 -16.06 44.29 2.81
C GLY A 1088 -15.17 43.57 1.80
N ARG A 1089 -15.22 42.24 1.69
CA ARG A 1089 -14.35 41.46 0.79
C ARG A 1089 -14.88 41.51 -0.65
N THR A 1090 -14.02 41.79 -1.61
CA THR A 1090 -14.33 41.77 -3.06
C THR A 1090 -14.00 40.41 -3.69
N PRO A 1091 -14.51 40.10 -4.91
CA PRO A 1091 -14.08 38.93 -5.68
C PRO A 1091 -12.56 38.78 -5.79
N LEU A 1092 -11.83 39.91 -5.87
CA LEU A 1092 -10.36 39.92 -5.89
C LEU A 1092 -9.76 39.33 -4.61
N ALA A 1093 -10.33 39.65 -3.43
CA ALA A 1093 -9.84 39.11 -2.16
C ALA A 1093 -9.93 37.57 -2.13
N PHE A 1094 -11.02 37.00 -2.67
CA PHE A 1094 -11.17 35.55 -2.80
C PHE A 1094 -10.24 34.95 -3.87
N GLY A 1095 -10.06 35.64 -5.00
CA GLY A 1095 -9.09 35.26 -6.04
C GLY A 1095 -7.63 35.25 -5.57
N CYS A 1096 -7.31 35.97 -4.50
CA CYS A 1096 -5.97 36.01 -3.89
C CYS A 1096 -5.74 35.00 -2.74
N CYS A 1097 -6.73 34.19 -2.33
CA CYS A 1097 -6.62 33.23 -1.21
C CYS A 1097 -5.81 31.96 -1.55
N ALA A 1098 -5.72 30.98 -0.62
CA ALA A 1098 -4.71 29.89 -0.53
C ALA A 1098 -4.49 28.95 -1.73
N ARG A 1099 -5.05 29.25 -2.91
CA ARG A 1099 -4.76 28.64 -4.22
C ARG A 1099 -4.92 29.66 -5.37
N GLY A 1100 -4.58 30.93 -5.11
CA GLY A 1100 -4.89 32.07 -5.98
C GLY A 1100 -4.52 31.84 -7.45
N ASN A 1101 -5.53 31.88 -8.31
CA ASN A 1101 -5.40 31.69 -9.75
C ASN A 1101 -5.02 33.03 -10.39
N GLU A 1102 -3.77 33.15 -10.86
CA GLU A 1102 -3.24 34.36 -11.49
C GLU A 1102 -4.12 34.84 -12.65
N MET A 1103 -4.72 33.91 -13.40
CA MET A 1103 -5.61 34.24 -14.50
C MET A 1103 -6.88 34.92 -14.01
N ILE A 1104 -7.50 34.44 -12.92
CA ILE A 1104 -8.67 35.07 -12.29
C ILE A 1104 -8.31 36.47 -11.80
N VAL A 1105 -7.19 36.62 -11.08
CA VAL A 1105 -6.75 37.93 -10.56
C VAL A 1105 -6.48 38.90 -11.70
N LYS A 1106 -5.81 38.45 -12.77
CA LYS A 1106 -5.55 39.27 -13.95
C LYS A 1106 -6.84 39.71 -14.62
N MET A 1107 -7.80 38.81 -14.79
CA MET A 1107 -9.10 39.11 -15.39
C MET A 1107 -9.91 40.14 -14.58
N LEU A 1108 -9.90 40.02 -13.25
CA LEU A 1108 -10.55 40.99 -12.36
C LEU A 1108 -9.87 42.37 -12.45
N ILE A 1109 -8.54 42.41 -12.49
CA ILE A 1109 -7.75 43.63 -12.65
C ILE A 1109 -8.01 44.30 -14.00
N ASP A 1110 -8.01 43.52 -15.09
CA ASP A 1110 -8.26 44.02 -16.45
C ASP A 1110 -9.68 44.62 -16.58
N LYS A 1111 -10.61 44.22 -15.69
CA LYS A 1111 -11.97 44.75 -15.58
C LYS A 1111 -12.12 45.89 -14.57
N GLY A 1112 -11.04 46.35 -13.95
CA GLY A 1112 -11.04 47.52 -13.08
C GLY A 1112 -11.44 47.25 -11.63
N CYS A 1113 -11.09 46.09 -11.08
CA CYS A 1113 -11.30 45.84 -9.64
C CYS A 1113 -10.41 46.72 -8.75
N ASN A 1114 -10.91 47.13 -7.59
CA ASN A 1114 -10.17 47.89 -6.60
C ASN A 1114 -9.14 47.00 -5.87
N VAL A 1115 -7.87 47.11 -6.25
CA VAL A 1115 -6.75 46.34 -5.66
C VAL A 1115 -6.43 46.70 -4.21
N ASN A 1116 -6.93 47.85 -3.73
CA ASN A 1116 -6.66 48.39 -2.40
C ASN A 1116 -7.86 48.29 -1.44
N GLN A 1117 -8.93 47.58 -1.82
CA GLN A 1117 -10.10 47.44 -0.97
C GLN A 1117 -9.73 46.73 0.35
N ALA A 1118 -9.95 47.41 1.47
CA ALA A 1118 -9.75 46.84 2.80
C ALA A 1118 -11.03 46.14 3.29
N PHE A 1119 -10.87 45.06 4.06
CA PHE A 1119 -11.95 44.25 4.61
C PHE A 1119 -11.62 43.71 6.01
N LYS A 1120 -12.64 43.35 6.78
CA LYS A 1120 -12.49 42.85 8.16
C LYS A 1120 -12.01 41.39 8.18
N LEU A 1121 -11.10 41.08 9.12
CA LEU A 1121 -10.58 39.72 9.35
C LEU A 1121 -11.50 38.95 10.32
N ASP A 1122 -11.72 37.65 10.06
CA ASP A 1122 -12.44 36.76 10.97
C ASP A 1122 -11.84 35.33 11.01
N GLU A 1123 -12.12 34.61 12.10
CA GLU A 1123 -11.52 33.29 12.41
C GLU A 1123 -11.78 32.24 11.32
N GLN A 1124 -12.95 32.31 10.66
CA GLN A 1124 -13.40 31.29 9.70
C GLN A 1124 -12.73 31.40 8.32
N PHE A 1125 -12.00 32.47 8.04
CA PHE A 1125 -11.29 32.67 6.76
C PHE A 1125 -9.95 31.90 6.70
N TRP A 1126 -9.47 31.36 7.83
CA TRP A 1126 -8.18 30.70 7.95
C TRP A 1126 -8.35 29.24 8.40
N PHE A 1127 -8.14 28.27 7.50
CA PHE A 1127 -7.90 26.88 7.89
C PHE A 1127 -6.40 26.56 7.74
N TYR A 1128 -5.77 26.21 8.87
CA TYR A 1128 -4.37 25.75 9.14
C TYR A 1128 -3.26 26.74 9.58
N ARG A 1129 -2.65 26.34 10.72
CA ARG A 1129 -1.42 26.74 11.47
C ARG A 1129 -0.76 28.09 11.14
N THR A 1130 -1.25 29.17 11.78
CA THR A 1130 -0.47 30.14 12.60
C THR A 1130 -1.42 31.26 13.00
N TYR A 1131 -2.22 31.02 14.03
CA TYR A 1131 -3.24 31.95 14.52
C TYR A 1131 -2.66 33.13 15.33
N LEU A 1132 -1.38 33.08 15.70
CA LEU A 1132 -0.78 34.00 16.66
C LEU A 1132 -0.28 35.35 16.10
N CYS A 1133 -0.05 35.50 14.79
CA CYS A 1133 0.56 36.74 14.26
C CYS A 1133 -0.42 37.84 13.79
N PHE A 1134 -1.72 37.57 13.66
CA PHE A 1134 -2.69 38.55 13.11
C PHE A 1134 -3.73 39.10 14.10
N CYS A 1135 -3.68 38.70 15.39
CA CYS A 1135 -4.60 39.19 16.42
C CYS A 1135 -4.50 40.71 16.72
N MET A 1136 -3.60 41.45 16.05
CA MET A 1136 -3.42 42.90 16.21
C MET A 1136 -4.00 43.77 15.07
N TYR A 1137 -4.55 43.19 14.00
CA TYR A 1137 -5.08 43.96 12.86
C TYR A 1137 -6.60 43.77 12.70
N LYS A 1138 -7.35 44.88 12.61
CA LYS A 1138 -8.82 44.88 12.40
C LYS A 1138 -9.24 44.71 10.93
N GLU A 1139 -8.33 44.97 9.97
CA GLU A 1139 -8.60 44.97 8.54
C GLU A 1139 -7.41 44.41 7.74
N ALA A 1140 -7.65 43.86 6.55
CA ALA A 1140 -6.66 43.37 5.60
C ALA A 1140 -7.01 43.76 4.14
N THR A 1141 -6.02 43.66 3.25
CA THR A 1141 -6.12 43.94 1.80
C THR A 1141 -5.74 42.71 0.95
N PRO A 1142 -6.10 42.66 -0.35
CA PRO A 1142 -5.70 41.56 -1.25
C PRO A 1142 -4.19 41.35 -1.33
N LEU A 1143 -3.39 42.42 -1.25
CA LEU A 1143 -1.93 42.35 -1.27
C LEU A 1143 -1.39 41.61 -0.03
N GLU A 1144 -1.93 41.89 1.15
CA GLU A 1144 -1.53 41.22 2.40
C GLU A 1144 -1.87 39.72 2.41
N ILE A 1145 -3.02 39.34 1.82
CA ILE A 1145 -3.34 37.93 1.58
C ILE A 1145 -2.27 37.29 0.68
N ALA A 1146 -1.99 37.90 -0.48
CA ALA A 1146 -1.04 37.38 -1.46
C ALA A 1146 0.38 37.20 -0.87
N TYR A 1147 0.83 38.11 0.00
CA TYR A 1147 2.09 38.01 0.74
C TYR A 1147 2.11 36.83 1.72
N LYS A 1148 1.05 36.62 2.49
CA LYS A 1148 1.00 35.53 3.47
C LYS A 1148 1.03 34.15 2.82
N ILE A 1149 0.37 33.99 1.68
CA ILE A 1149 0.38 32.73 0.92
C ILE A 1149 1.64 32.57 0.05
N ASN A 1150 2.57 33.55 0.09
CA ASN A 1150 3.82 33.57 -0.67
C ASN A 1150 3.62 33.43 -2.21
N ASN A 1151 2.54 33.99 -2.76
CA ASN A 1151 2.23 33.91 -4.19
C ASN A 1151 2.91 35.07 -4.95
N LYS A 1152 4.20 34.89 -5.27
CA LYS A 1152 5.06 35.90 -5.90
C LYS A 1152 4.50 36.49 -7.21
N PRO A 1153 3.89 35.72 -8.14
CA PRO A 1153 3.26 36.27 -9.33
C PRO A 1153 2.12 37.26 -9.03
N ILE A 1154 1.18 36.88 -8.15
CA ILE A 1154 0.06 37.75 -7.76
C ILE A 1154 0.55 39.00 -7.03
N ILE A 1155 1.54 38.86 -6.14
CA ILE A 1155 2.16 40.01 -5.45
C ILE A 1155 2.72 41.01 -6.47
N LYS A 1156 3.52 40.53 -7.44
CA LYS A 1156 4.08 41.39 -8.49
C LYS A 1156 2.97 42.05 -9.31
N LEU A 1157 1.94 41.29 -9.67
CA LEU A 1157 0.81 41.79 -10.45
C LEU A 1157 0.05 42.89 -9.71
N LEU A 1158 -0.30 42.69 -8.43
CA LEU A 1158 -0.97 43.68 -7.59
C LEU A 1158 -0.11 44.96 -7.43
N LEU A 1159 1.18 44.81 -7.13
CA LEU A 1159 2.10 45.95 -7.02
C LEU A 1159 2.23 46.73 -8.33
N SER A 1160 2.28 46.04 -9.47
CA SER A 1160 2.33 46.68 -10.79
C SER A 1160 1.08 47.50 -11.12
N LYS A 1161 -0.01 47.31 -10.37
CA LYS A 1161 -1.30 47.99 -10.54
C LYS A 1161 -1.62 48.94 -9.39
N GLY A 1162 -0.61 49.36 -8.62
CA GLY A 1162 -0.75 50.39 -7.60
C GLY A 1162 -1.29 49.88 -6.26
N ALA A 1163 -1.10 48.59 -5.95
CA ALA A 1163 -1.39 48.09 -4.60
C ALA A 1163 -0.47 48.75 -3.55
N ASP A 1164 -1.06 49.26 -2.47
CA ASP A 1164 -0.36 50.03 -1.44
C ASP A 1164 0.53 49.14 -0.57
N TYR A 1165 1.84 49.20 -0.83
CA TYR A 1165 2.87 48.46 -0.09
C TYR A 1165 3.11 48.99 1.34
N SER A 1166 2.64 50.21 1.68
CA SER A 1166 2.94 50.85 2.96
C SER A 1166 2.38 50.07 4.17
N LYS A 1167 1.24 49.38 3.98
CA LYS A 1167 0.60 48.53 5.00
C LYS A 1167 1.38 47.22 5.24
N VAL A 1168 1.87 46.58 4.17
CA VAL A 1168 2.73 45.37 4.25
C VAL A 1168 4.10 45.68 4.86
N ARG A 1169 4.67 46.87 4.58
CA ARG A 1169 5.95 47.31 5.16
C ARG A 1169 5.90 47.42 6.70
N ARG A 1170 4.76 47.80 7.28
CA ARG A 1170 4.56 47.81 8.74
C ARG A 1170 4.50 46.41 9.36
N TYR A 1171 4.06 45.40 8.60
CA TYR A 1171 4.04 43.99 9.01
C TYR A 1171 5.47 43.41 9.10
N PHE A 1172 6.31 43.68 8.09
CA PHE A 1172 7.72 43.22 8.08
C PHE A 1172 8.61 43.95 9.09
N LEU A 1173 8.36 45.24 9.37
CA LEU A 1173 9.14 46.04 10.32
C LEU A 1173 8.84 45.75 11.81
N ARG A 1174 7.85 44.91 12.13
CA ARG A 1174 7.53 44.48 13.51
C ARG A 1174 7.82 43.00 13.78
N LEU A 1175 8.11 42.23 12.72
CA LEU A 1175 8.55 40.82 12.79
C LEU A 1175 10.07 40.69 12.93
N PHE A 1176 10.81 41.71 12.49
CA PHE A 1176 12.17 42.04 12.94
C PHE A 1176 12.09 42.92 14.19
#